data_AF-A0A7J6M958-F1
#
_entry.id   AF-A0A7J6M958-F1
#
_cell.length_a   1.000
_cell.length_b   1.000
_cell.length_c   1.000
_cell.angle_alpha   90.00
_cell.angle_beta   90.00
_cell.angle_gamma   90.00
#
_symmetry.space_group_name_H-M   'P 1'
#
loop_
_entity.id
_entity.type
_entity.pdbx_description
1 polymer ?
#
loop_
_entity_poly.entity_id
_entity_poly.type
_entity_poly.pdbx_seq_one_letter_code
_entity_poly.pdbx_strand_id
1 'polypeptide(L)'
;MPVNPTSGALITGEIAAPENQKALEVGTVNQQPSKGAVESPIVCLEVLENELTRVLHNRGDPCRLDKAKKVLERYKGNDWIIHQSCPSQQGFHVCGYSRVKVRHRTDLFQLLVLTWSPRSRSPIHNHPCERCFLMPLQGDLHEERYEVQEEQKPGMNHKLVSRTAIPIRTAAWIDNSMGWHAIENSGDGLGVSLHCYVIALPSVDVSEYQIPAYSQCKIIDTVSKEIRSVACLPKDVCAQPLHEAIMERTRKYIAAQEDCCSDDNPPIPVVSARARQDIESAFASASCPLAFDKESLPLDDDCLKRAVDFTCDLSVNTGHLFFFNQLFARADPLAVAAEGLTAALNVNMYTFEMAPVMLLMERKLLQHMASFLGWYEHKSGLSRMPSPTLEGSEGFELTRLTSGLSDKAKELFDGMLLPGASHCNITALHVARQELFPDSVEEGVLGVEGLGRKSLVYVKTDPETCQMIPEELDKAINFEIQKGNTPFFINATAGTTVAGAFDDCDAIAAVAEKYNCWLHVDGALGASFLLAKGEEPYDSLTRGMEKADSISWNLHKLLGVPLQCSALLCRHPGALRQAHEERHGTEAFPCLSPLDTVYDSSMSGRKADAFKAWILWKKMGDCGMANRVRLVYTHTQEFAEMLKSFPVRKQFDEAQQLYEEPLVEKGPCDVEGANDNAFHLAFEPTSACTCFWWVPYDLRERFSKEGPSALSKELFVVASRMRCALLSEGSLMISFYSTAEKPAFWRIPNINPEISHEHMWAILKIVNRVGNFCFPPGTREWEKGMRKRGDCSMPSRLSSPAFVPGNWSIPPEFDELKKSRSAVQLLGGIEGTGEFI
;
A
#
# COMPACT_ATOMS: atom_id res chain seq x y z
N MET A 1 9.13 3.57 -52.45
CA MET A 1 8.10 4.38 -53.14
C MET A 1 8.18 5.78 -52.56
N PRO A 2 8.28 6.83 -53.40
CA PRO A 2 8.84 8.10 -52.99
C PRO A 2 7.80 9.05 -52.37
N VAL A 3 8.34 9.91 -51.51
CA VAL A 3 7.73 11.13 -50.97
C VAL A 3 7.39 12.08 -52.13
N ASN A 4 6.24 12.76 -52.06
CA ASN A 4 6.19 14.14 -52.53
C ASN A 4 5.13 14.98 -51.77
N PRO A 5 5.49 16.22 -51.36
CA PRO A 5 4.66 17.18 -50.65
C PRO A 5 3.98 18.17 -51.63
N THR A 6 2.93 18.88 -51.21
CA THR A 6 2.72 20.34 -51.42
C THR A 6 1.29 20.84 -51.12
N SER A 7 1.26 22.06 -50.58
CA SER A 7 0.14 23.04 -50.48
C SER A 7 -0.99 22.70 -49.50
N GLY A 8 -1.39 23.54 -48.53
CA GLY A 8 -1.24 24.98 -48.39
C GLY A 8 -2.52 25.70 -48.81
N ALA A 9 -3.49 25.83 -47.91
CA ALA A 9 -4.55 26.85 -47.97
C ALA A 9 -5.25 27.02 -46.60
N LEU A 10 -5.03 28.20 -46.01
CA LEU A 10 -5.75 28.81 -44.89
C LEU A 10 -7.13 29.32 -45.32
N ILE A 11 -8.17 29.08 -44.52
CA ILE A 11 -9.40 29.90 -44.37
C ILE A 11 -9.93 29.68 -42.94
N THR A 12 -9.49 30.47 -41.94
CA THR A 12 -10.18 31.61 -41.28
C THR A 12 -11.55 31.31 -40.65
N GLY A 13 -11.58 31.37 -39.31
CA GLY A 13 -12.78 31.57 -38.49
C GLY A 13 -12.37 32.20 -37.15
N GLU A 14 -12.55 33.51 -37.04
CA GLU A 14 -12.14 34.39 -35.95
C GLU A 14 -12.84 34.10 -34.61
N ILE A 15 -12.09 34.12 -33.50
CA ILE A 15 -12.61 34.58 -32.21
C ILE A 15 -11.57 35.54 -31.62
N ALA A 16 -11.93 36.82 -31.56
CA ALA A 16 -11.12 37.91 -31.06
C ALA A 16 -11.03 37.90 -29.53
N ALA A 17 -9.81 38.05 -29.01
CA ALA A 17 -9.54 38.51 -27.65
C ALA A 17 -9.73 40.03 -27.56
N PRO A 18 -9.92 40.57 -26.34
CA PRO A 18 -9.27 41.83 -26.04
C PRO A 18 -8.40 41.76 -24.79
N GLU A 19 -7.21 42.31 -24.95
CA GLU A 19 -6.27 42.75 -23.92
C GLU A 19 -6.92 43.76 -22.96
N ASN A 20 -6.55 43.69 -21.67
CA ASN A 20 -5.85 44.79 -21.00
C ASN A 20 -5.55 44.45 -19.53
N GLN A 21 -4.26 44.46 -19.21
CA GLN A 21 -3.75 44.63 -17.85
C GLN A 21 -4.19 45.99 -17.29
N LYS A 22 -4.65 46.02 -16.04
CA LYS A 22 -4.32 47.08 -15.09
C LYS A 22 -4.61 46.66 -13.65
N ALA A 23 -3.59 46.84 -12.81
CA ALA A 23 -3.62 46.73 -11.37
C ALA A 23 -4.77 47.53 -10.74
N LEU A 24 -5.33 47.02 -9.65
CA LEU A 24 -6.24 47.79 -8.81
C LEU A 24 -5.81 47.70 -7.34
N GLU A 25 -5.42 48.88 -6.89
CA GLU A 25 -4.94 49.27 -5.58
C GLU A 25 -5.96 49.04 -4.46
N VAL A 26 -5.42 48.94 -3.25
CA VAL A 26 -6.12 49.03 -1.98
C VAL A 26 -6.81 50.40 -1.89
N GLY A 27 -8.12 50.44 -2.17
CA GLY A 27 -8.96 51.62 -2.04
C GLY A 27 -9.97 51.46 -0.91
N THR A 28 -9.72 52.13 0.22
CA THR A 28 -10.71 52.37 1.27
C THR A 28 -11.81 53.28 0.72
N VAL A 29 -13.04 52.77 0.59
CA VAL A 29 -14.21 53.60 0.27
C VAL A 29 -15.39 53.24 1.17
N ASN A 30 -15.65 54.14 2.12
CA ASN A 30 -16.93 54.30 2.79
C ASN A 30 -18.05 54.43 1.74
N GLN A 31 -19.00 53.49 1.71
CA GLN A 31 -20.29 53.71 1.07
C GLN A 31 -21.41 53.36 2.04
N GLN A 32 -22.25 54.36 2.33
CA GLN A 32 -23.59 54.19 2.87
C GLN A 32 -24.43 53.34 1.91
N PRO A 33 -25.42 52.57 2.42
CA PRO A 33 -26.09 51.55 1.63
C PRO A 33 -27.12 52.14 0.65
N SER A 34 -27.00 51.75 -0.62
CA SER A 34 -28.07 51.88 -1.60
C SER A 34 -29.18 50.87 -1.29
N LYS A 35 -30.43 51.34 -1.24
CA LYS A 35 -31.62 50.50 -1.11
C LYS A 35 -31.79 49.67 -2.38
N GLY A 36 -31.77 48.33 -2.25
CA GLY A 36 -32.42 47.42 -3.20
C GLY A 36 -31.54 46.50 -4.05
N ALA A 37 -30.42 45.96 -3.53
CA ALA A 37 -29.73 44.84 -4.20
C ALA A 37 -30.46 43.51 -3.90
N VAL A 38 -30.85 42.78 -4.95
CA VAL A 38 -31.33 41.40 -4.83
C VAL A 38 -30.13 40.52 -4.47
N GLU A 39 -30.10 39.98 -3.25
CA GLU A 39 -29.00 39.14 -2.78
C GLU A 39 -28.89 37.85 -3.61
N SER A 40 -27.67 37.46 -3.99
CA SER A 40 -27.39 36.29 -4.82
C SER A 40 -27.78 34.96 -4.14
N PRO A 41 -28.19 33.93 -4.92
CA PRO A 41 -28.52 32.61 -4.39
C PRO A 41 -27.26 31.92 -3.86
N ILE A 42 -27.41 31.16 -2.77
CA ILE A 42 -26.33 30.39 -2.15
C ILE A 42 -26.32 28.98 -2.76
N VAL A 43 -25.20 28.58 -3.35
CA VAL A 43 -25.12 27.34 -4.16
C VAL A 43 -24.51 26.13 -3.44
N CYS A 44 -23.90 26.31 -2.27
CA CYS A 44 -23.36 25.21 -1.46
C CYS A 44 -23.49 25.47 0.06
N LEU A 45 -23.43 24.40 0.85
CA LEU A 45 -23.56 24.39 2.32
C LEU A 45 -22.44 25.16 3.03
N GLU A 46 -21.25 25.23 2.44
CA GLU A 46 -20.12 26.00 3.01
C GLU A 46 -20.39 27.51 2.97
N VAL A 47 -20.86 28.03 1.83
CA VAL A 47 -21.25 29.45 1.73
C VAL A 47 -22.45 29.74 2.63
N LEU A 48 -23.37 28.78 2.76
CA LEU A 48 -24.51 28.89 3.67
C LEU A 48 -24.06 29.00 5.14
N GLU A 49 -23.11 28.18 5.56
CA GLU A 49 -22.52 28.22 6.90
C GLU A 49 -21.88 29.58 7.19
N ASN A 50 -21.11 30.12 6.24
CA ASN A 50 -20.45 31.41 6.39
C ASN A 50 -21.44 32.57 6.54
N GLU A 51 -22.50 32.59 5.73
CA GLU A 51 -23.54 33.63 5.82
C GLU A 51 -24.39 33.50 7.08
N LEU A 52 -24.74 32.28 7.50
CA LEU A 52 -25.43 32.04 8.77
C LEU A 52 -24.57 32.45 9.95
N THR A 53 -23.27 32.15 9.92
CA THR A 53 -22.31 32.61 10.93
C THR A 53 -22.32 34.13 11.02
N ARG A 54 -22.20 34.83 9.89
CA ARG A 54 -22.20 36.29 9.85
C ARG A 54 -23.46 36.91 10.46
N VAL A 55 -24.63 36.34 10.17
CA VAL A 55 -25.91 36.85 10.66
C VAL A 55 -26.14 36.51 12.14
N LEU A 56 -25.87 35.26 12.54
CA LEU A 56 -26.17 34.77 13.88
C LEU A 56 -25.14 35.22 14.93
N HIS A 57 -23.93 35.59 14.51
CA HIS A 57 -22.89 36.11 15.40
C HIS A 57 -23.30 37.45 16.05
N ASN A 58 -24.08 38.30 15.36
CA ASN A 58 -24.56 39.56 15.90
C ASN A 58 -25.78 39.36 16.83
N ARG A 59 -25.54 38.82 18.03
CA ARG A 59 -26.60 38.50 19.00
C ARG A 59 -27.45 39.69 19.46
N GLY A 60 -26.92 40.92 19.36
CA GLY A 60 -27.62 42.16 19.70
C GLY A 60 -28.63 42.66 18.65
N ASP A 61 -28.66 42.05 17.46
CA ASP A 61 -29.62 42.40 16.41
C ASP A 61 -30.96 41.66 16.63
N PRO A 62 -32.07 42.37 16.93
CA PRO A 62 -33.37 41.75 17.17
C PRO A 62 -33.94 41.05 15.92
N CYS A 63 -33.47 41.41 14.72
CA CYS A 63 -33.90 40.81 13.47
C CYS A 63 -32.99 39.66 12.99
N ARG A 64 -31.97 39.25 13.76
CA ARG A 64 -30.99 38.25 13.31
C ARG A 64 -31.60 36.91 12.92
N LEU A 65 -32.62 36.45 13.65
CA LEU A 65 -33.29 35.19 13.36
C LEU A 65 -34.10 35.25 12.06
N ASP A 66 -34.72 36.40 11.78
CA ASP A 66 -35.45 36.61 10.54
C ASP A 66 -34.50 36.78 9.34
N LYS A 67 -33.31 37.36 9.57
CA LYS A 67 -32.23 37.38 8.59
C LYS A 67 -31.69 35.96 8.33
N ALA A 68 -31.50 35.15 9.37
CA ALA A 68 -31.03 33.76 9.24
C ALA A 68 -32.03 32.91 8.44
N LYS A 69 -33.34 33.12 8.66
CA LYS A 69 -34.39 32.52 7.84
C LYS A 69 -34.22 32.87 6.34
N LYS A 70 -34.01 34.15 6.02
CA LYS A 70 -33.81 34.59 4.63
C LYS A 70 -32.55 33.99 4.01
N VAL A 71 -31.48 33.86 4.79
CA VAL A 71 -30.22 33.20 4.37
C VAL A 71 -30.47 31.71 4.05
N LEU A 72 -31.23 30.99 4.87
CA LEU A 72 -31.62 29.60 4.58
C LEU A 72 -32.44 29.51 3.28
N GLU A 73 -33.42 30.40 3.07
CA GLU A 73 -34.27 30.38 1.88
C GLU A 73 -33.50 30.75 0.59
N ARG A 74 -32.38 31.48 0.72
CA ARG A 74 -31.43 31.76 -0.38
C ARG A 74 -30.62 30.53 -0.80
N TYR A 75 -30.55 29.47 0.00
CA TYR A 75 -29.86 28.24 -0.36
C TYR A 75 -30.58 27.47 -1.46
N LYS A 76 -29.97 27.50 -2.65
CA LYS A 76 -30.42 26.81 -3.88
C LYS A 76 -29.49 25.64 -4.29
N GLY A 77 -28.51 25.29 -3.46
CA GLY A 77 -27.58 24.18 -3.68
C GLY A 77 -28.23 22.78 -3.66
N ASN A 78 -27.46 21.80 -4.15
CA ASN A 78 -27.78 20.37 -4.22
C ASN A 78 -26.70 19.47 -3.58
N ASP A 79 -25.66 20.07 -3.00
CA ASP A 79 -24.59 19.35 -2.28
C ASP A 79 -25.07 18.68 -0.99
N TRP A 80 -26.30 18.95 -0.55
CA TRP A 80 -26.99 18.17 0.48
C TRP A 80 -27.23 16.70 0.09
N ILE A 81 -27.23 16.36 -1.21
CA ILE A 81 -27.45 14.99 -1.70
C ILE A 81 -26.39 14.02 -1.16
N ILE A 82 -25.14 14.46 -1.00
CA ILE A 82 -24.05 13.63 -0.45
C ILE A 82 -24.29 13.25 1.03
N HIS A 83 -25.17 13.99 1.70
CA HIS A 83 -25.54 13.78 3.10
C HIS A 83 -26.88 13.05 3.25
N GLN A 84 -27.53 12.70 2.13
CA GLN A 84 -28.75 11.91 2.13
C GLN A 84 -28.43 10.46 2.47
N SER A 85 -28.83 10.02 3.66
CA SER A 85 -28.73 8.61 4.08
C SER A 85 -29.95 7.82 3.58
N CYS A 86 -29.74 6.69 2.89
CA CYS A 86 -30.82 5.87 2.34
C CYS A 86 -31.36 4.84 3.36
N PRO A 87 -32.69 4.69 3.55
CA PRO A 87 -33.28 3.83 4.59
C PRO A 87 -33.12 2.31 4.44
N SER A 88 -32.43 1.80 3.41
CA SER A 88 -32.31 0.36 3.15
C SER A 88 -31.13 -0.33 3.83
N GLN A 89 -30.32 0.39 4.62
CA GLN A 89 -29.20 -0.19 5.37
C GLN A 89 -29.68 -0.77 6.71
N GLN A 90 -29.29 -2.02 7.01
CA GLN A 90 -29.51 -2.64 8.32
C GLN A 90 -28.94 -1.73 9.42
N GLY A 91 -29.83 -1.28 10.32
CA GLY A 91 -29.55 -0.26 11.34
C GLY A 91 -30.61 0.84 11.42
N PHE A 92 -31.47 0.97 10.41
CA PHE A 92 -32.59 1.91 10.38
C PHE A 92 -33.81 1.43 11.21
N HIS A 93 -33.60 1.02 12.45
CA HIS A 93 -34.68 0.64 13.35
C HIS A 93 -34.68 1.58 14.55
N VAL A 94 -35.60 2.55 14.56
CA VAL A 94 -36.56 2.89 15.65
C VAL A 94 -37.48 4.06 15.22
N CYS A 95 -37.03 5.03 14.38
CA CYS A 95 -37.76 6.32 14.23
C CYS A 95 -38.21 6.74 12.81
N GLY A 96 -37.84 6.04 11.73
CA GLY A 96 -38.31 6.36 10.36
C GLY A 96 -37.66 7.55 9.64
N TYR A 97 -36.63 8.19 10.23
CA TYR A 97 -35.84 9.26 9.59
C TYR A 97 -34.39 9.28 10.11
N SER A 98 -33.44 9.82 9.33
CA SER A 98 -32.03 10.02 9.70
C SER A 98 -31.75 11.46 10.12
N ARG A 99 -30.64 11.69 10.83
CA ARG A 99 -30.13 13.03 11.21
C ARG A 99 -28.63 13.09 10.94
N VAL A 100 -28.21 13.75 9.87
CA VAL A 100 -26.80 13.89 9.50
C VAL A 100 -26.35 15.33 9.77
N LYS A 101 -25.39 15.52 10.68
CA LYS A 101 -24.79 16.83 10.95
C LYS A 101 -23.90 17.20 9.77
N VAL A 102 -24.25 18.26 9.05
CA VAL A 102 -23.52 18.65 7.84
C VAL A 102 -22.53 19.78 8.10
N ARG A 103 -22.88 20.75 8.95
CA ARG A 103 -22.03 21.88 9.35
C ARG A 103 -22.39 22.32 10.77
N HIS A 104 -21.46 22.98 11.46
CA HIS A 104 -21.74 23.47 12.82
C HIS A 104 -20.77 24.56 13.25
N ARG A 105 -21.29 25.47 14.09
CA ARG A 105 -20.53 26.42 14.88
C ARG A 105 -20.91 26.20 16.33
N THR A 106 -19.94 25.73 17.12
CA THR A 106 -20.12 25.28 18.51
C THR A 106 -20.83 26.30 19.40
N ASP A 107 -20.71 27.59 19.08
CA ASP A 107 -21.25 28.72 19.81
C ASP A 107 -22.52 29.36 19.18
N LEU A 108 -22.93 28.96 17.96
CA LEU A 108 -23.99 29.65 17.21
C LEU A 108 -25.10 28.73 16.73
N PHE A 109 -24.80 27.69 15.95
CA PHE A 109 -25.81 26.84 15.34
C PHE A 109 -25.28 25.47 14.90
N GLN A 110 -26.20 24.54 14.65
CA GLN A 110 -25.93 23.28 13.95
C GLN A 110 -26.82 23.15 12.71
N LEU A 111 -26.22 22.81 11.57
CA LEU A 111 -26.92 22.44 10.35
C LEU A 111 -26.98 20.93 10.21
N LEU A 112 -28.19 20.43 9.97
CA LEU A 112 -28.49 19.01 9.84
C LEU A 112 -29.27 18.76 8.55
N VAL A 113 -28.96 17.68 7.84
CA VAL A 113 -29.79 17.12 6.77
C VAL A 113 -30.52 15.91 7.33
N LEU A 114 -31.84 15.92 7.25
CA LEU A 114 -32.69 14.81 7.68
C LEU A 114 -33.31 14.15 6.46
N THR A 115 -33.14 12.82 6.34
CA THR A 115 -33.82 12.01 5.32
C THR A 115 -34.98 11.26 5.97
N TRP A 116 -36.17 11.42 5.42
CA TRP A 116 -37.42 10.85 5.91
C TRP A 116 -37.83 9.69 5.01
N SER A 117 -38.05 8.52 5.59
CA SER A 117 -38.64 7.40 4.85
C SER A 117 -40.05 7.77 4.36
N PRO A 118 -40.56 7.12 3.29
CA PRO A 118 -41.94 7.28 2.88
C PRO A 118 -42.90 7.00 4.04
N ARG A 119 -43.94 7.82 4.19
CA ARG A 119 -44.99 7.66 5.22
C ARG A 119 -44.45 7.56 6.65
N SER A 120 -43.34 8.24 6.93
CA SER A 120 -42.71 8.29 8.25
C SER A 120 -43.03 9.57 9.01
N ARG A 121 -42.88 9.53 10.33
CA ARG A 121 -43.18 10.65 11.22
C ARG A 121 -42.23 10.66 12.41
N SER A 122 -41.80 11.85 12.83
CA SER A 122 -41.07 12.00 14.10
C SER A 122 -41.99 11.78 15.31
N PRO A 123 -41.44 11.44 16.49
CA PRO A 123 -42.16 11.60 17.75
C PRO A 123 -42.64 13.04 17.95
N ILE A 124 -43.67 13.22 18.79
CA ILE A 124 -44.13 14.54 19.23
C ILE A 124 -43.08 15.10 20.20
N HIS A 125 -42.55 16.29 19.92
CA HIS A 125 -41.44 16.86 20.68
C HIS A 125 -41.46 18.39 20.73
N ASN A 126 -40.72 18.97 21.68
CA ASN A 126 -40.46 20.41 21.75
C ASN A 126 -39.00 20.75 21.42
N HIS A 127 -38.69 22.05 21.33
CA HIS A 127 -37.36 22.54 21.01
C HIS A 127 -36.91 23.69 21.95
N PRO A 128 -36.05 23.40 22.97
CA PRO A 128 -35.48 24.38 23.89
C PRO A 128 -34.38 25.27 23.28
N CYS A 129 -34.21 25.24 21.97
CA CYS A 129 -33.31 26.13 21.25
C CYS A 129 -33.96 27.52 21.04
N GLU A 130 -33.17 28.50 20.60
CA GLU A 130 -33.70 29.83 20.31
C GLU A 130 -34.66 29.80 19.11
N ARG A 131 -34.25 29.14 18.02
CA ARG A 131 -35.11 28.69 16.91
C ARG A 131 -34.51 27.46 16.25
N CYS A 132 -35.37 26.51 15.87
CA CYS A 132 -35.05 25.43 14.96
C CYS A 132 -35.72 25.75 13.62
N PHE A 133 -34.93 26.13 12.62
CA PHE A 133 -35.44 26.29 11.26
C PHE A 133 -35.51 24.93 10.58
N LEU A 134 -36.57 24.73 9.80
CA LEU A 134 -36.83 23.54 9.01
C LEU A 134 -37.16 24.00 7.58
N MET A 135 -36.40 23.53 6.60
CA MET A 135 -36.64 23.81 5.18
C MET A 135 -36.64 22.51 4.38
N PRO A 136 -37.79 22.07 3.85
CA PRO A 136 -37.86 20.92 2.96
C PRO A 136 -37.03 21.17 1.69
N LEU A 137 -36.19 20.21 1.34
CA LEU A 137 -35.39 20.19 0.12
C LEU A 137 -36.02 19.25 -0.93
N GLN A 138 -36.71 18.20 -0.46
CA GLN A 138 -37.38 17.20 -1.28
C GLN A 138 -38.55 16.57 -0.51
N GLY A 139 -39.59 16.13 -1.23
CA GLY A 139 -40.72 15.36 -0.68
C GLY A 139 -41.78 16.21 0.04
N ASP A 140 -42.83 15.52 0.51
CA ASP A 140 -44.04 16.15 1.04
C ASP A 140 -44.02 16.18 2.57
N LEU A 141 -43.36 17.19 3.14
CA LEU A 141 -43.22 17.35 4.58
C LEU A 141 -44.31 18.23 5.19
N HIS A 142 -44.92 17.73 6.26
CA HIS A 142 -45.95 18.42 7.04
C HIS A 142 -45.50 18.63 8.47
N GLU A 143 -45.72 19.82 9.01
CA GLU A 143 -45.63 20.08 10.44
C GLU A 143 -47.00 19.89 11.09
N GLU A 144 -47.05 19.03 12.08
CA GLU A 144 -48.21 18.84 12.95
C GLU A 144 -47.92 19.42 14.33
N ARG A 145 -48.80 20.28 14.84
CA ARG A 145 -48.67 20.89 16.17
C ARG A 145 -49.68 20.31 17.13
N TYR A 146 -49.26 20.13 18.38
CA TYR A 146 -50.03 19.47 19.41
C TYR A 146 -50.15 20.34 20.66
N GLU A 147 -51.33 20.29 21.26
CA GLU A 147 -51.56 20.77 22.62
C GLU A 147 -51.29 19.60 23.57
N VAL A 148 -50.17 19.68 24.31
CA VAL A 148 -49.72 18.65 25.24
C VAL A 148 -49.93 19.15 26.66
N GLN A 149 -50.76 18.44 27.43
CA GLN A 149 -50.90 18.67 28.87
C GLN A 149 -49.80 17.89 29.58
N GLU A 150 -48.89 18.60 30.26
CA GLU A 150 -47.74 17.98 30.96
C GLU A 150 -48.15 17.25 32.27
N GLU A 151 -49.40 17.40 32.72
CA GLU A 151 -49.94 16.71 33.90
C GLU A 151 -50.29 15.25 33.55
N GLN A 152 -49.49 14.30 34.06
CA GLN A 152 -49.58 12.88 33.72
C GLN A 152 -50.92 12.24 34.16
N LYS A 153 -51.73 11.82 33.18
CA LYS A 153 -52.78 10.81 33.35
C LYS A 153 -52.63 9.72 32.27
N PRO A 154 -52.54 8.43 32.63
CA PRO A 154 -52.44 7.34 31.66
C PRO A 154 -53.68 7.29 30.74
N GLY A 155 -53.45 7.23 29.42
CA GLY A 155 -54.52 7.04 28.42
C GLY A 155 -55.11 8.31 27.78
N MET A 156 -54.53 9.50 28.00
CA MET A 156 -54.96 10.73 27.31
C MET A 156 -54.33 10.86 25.91
N ASN A 157 -55.17 11.12 24.89
CA ASN A 157 -54.72 11.43 23.53
C ASN A 157 -54.31 12.91 23.41
N HIS A 158 -53.12 13.19 22.85
CA HIS A 158 -52.68 14.57 22.56
C HIS A 158 -53.52 15.16 21.42
N LYS A 159 -53.99 16.40 21.59
CA LYS A 159 -54.88 17.04 20.63
C LYS A 159 -54.07 17.70 19.52
N LEU A 160 -54.28 17.27 18.27
CA LEU A 160 -53.74 17.94 17.09
C LEU A 160 -54.40 19.33 16.95
N VAL A 161 -53.58 20.37 16.95
CA VAL A 161 -53.99 21.77 16.83
C VAL A 161 -54.01 22.20 15.37
N SER A 162 -52.96 21.85 14.62
CA SER A 162 -52.82 22.24 13.22
C SER A 162 -51.93 21.26 12.48
N ARG A 163 -52.20 21.07 11.19
CA ARG A 163 -51.33 20.36 10.25
C ARG A 163 -51.06 21.27 9.06
N THR A 164 -49.80 21.61 8.83
CA THR A 164 -49.39 22.60 7.83
C THR A 164 -48.37 21.98 6.88
N ALA A 165 -48.65 21.99 5.58
CA ALA A 165 -47.68 21.60 4.56
C ALA A 165 -46.58 22.66 4.46
N ILE A 166 -45.31 22.23 4.44
CA ILE A 166 -44.19 23.15 4.28
C ILE A 166 -43.71 23.09 2.82
N PRO A 167 -43.79 24.19 2.06
CA PRO A 167 -43.33 24.19 0.68
C PRO A 167 -41.83 23.97 0.57
N ILE A 168 -41.41 23.28 -0.49
CA ILE A 168 -39.99 23.07 -0.81
C ILE A 168 -39.25 24.41 -0.89
N ARG A 169 -38.06 24.46 -0.29
CA ARG A 169 -37.18 25.62 -0.18
C ARG A 169 -37.80 26.85 0.50
N THR A 170 -38.79 26.63 1.37
CA THR A 170 -39.34 27.64 2.28
C THR A 170 -39.00 27.25 3.71
N ALA A 171 -38.45 28.16 4.50
CA ALA A 171 -38.04 27.87 5.86
C ALA A 171 -39.18 28.12 6.84
N ALA A 172 -39.65 27.05 7.47
CA ALA A 172 -40.45 27.11 8.70
C ALA A 172 -39.51 27.21 9.91
N TRP A 173 -40.07 27.53 11.08
CA TRP A 173 -39.32 27.50 12.33
C TRP A 173 -40.20 27.08 13.49
N ILE A 174 -39.56 26.55 14.54
CA ILE A 174 -40.18 26.22 15.81
C ILE A 174 -39.27 26.61 16.98
N ASP A 175 -39.89 26.99 18.09
CA ASP A 175 -39.27 27.12 19.40
C ASP A 175 -40.28 26.68 20.49
N ASN A 176 -39.90 26.80 21.76
CA ASN A 176 -40.77 26.48 22.89
C ASN A 176 -42.05 27.32 22.96
N SER A 177 -42.11 28.51 22.37
CA SER A 177 -43.30 29.36 22.39
C SER A 177 -44.42 28.82 21.49
N MET A 178 -44.07 27.99 20.50
CA MET A 178 -45.02 27.43 19.54
C MET A 178 -45.63 26.09 19.98
N GLY A 179 -45.19 25.53 21.12
CA GLY A 179 -45.69 24.27 21.67
C GLY A 179 -44.94 23.03 21.18
N TRP A 180 -45.65 21.90 21.10
CA TRP A 180 -45.10 20.60 20.70
C TRP A 180 -45.43 20.31 19.25
N HIS A 181 -44.52 19.65 18.52
CA HIS A 181 -44.77 19.31 17.12
C HIS A 181 -44.25 17.93 16.70
N ALA A 182 -44.66 17.49 15.52
CA ALA A 182 -44.06 16.37 14.80
C ALA A 182 -43.95 16.72 13.33
N ILE A 183 -42.89 16.21 12.68
CA ILE A 183 -42.72 16.31 11.23
C ILE A 183 -43.08 14.98 10.60
N GLU A 184 -43.92 15.02 9.58
CA GLU A 184 -44.38 13.86 8.82
C GLU A 184 -44.00 14.00 7.36
N ASN A 185 -43.43 12.93 6.78
CA ASN A 185 -43.37 12.75 5.34
C ASN A 185 -44.62 11.99 4.88
N SER A 186 -45.56 12.69 4.26
CA SER A 186 -46.81 12.07 3.77
C SER A 186 -46.67 11.42 2.40
N GLY A 187 -45.55 11.64 1.72
CA GLY A 187 -45.30 11.16 0.36
C GLY A 187 -44.91 9.68 0.30
N ASP A 188 -45.02 9.10 -0.90
CA ASP A 188 -44.57 7.75 -1.22
C ASP A 188 -43.06 7.68 -1.56
N GLY A 189 -42.41 8.84 -1.69
CA GLY A 189 -40.96 8.96 -1.92
C GLY A 189 -40.18 9.41 -0.68
N LEU A 190 -38.85 9.47 -0.81
CA LEU A 190 -37.97 10.02 0.22
C LEU A 190 -38.21 11.52 0.38
N GLY A 191 -38.41 11.95 1.63
CA GLY A 191 -38.39 13.34 2.03
C GLY A 191 -37.01 13.74 2.49
N VAL A 192 -36.58 14.98 2.22
CA VAL A 192 -35.32 15.53 2.73
C VAL A 192 -35.58 16.93 3.25
N SER A 193 -35.06 17.25 4.45
CA SER A 193 -35.10 18.60 5.00
C SER A 193 -33.75 19.06 5.52
N LEU A 194 -33.50 20.36 5.35
CA LEU A 194 -32.41 21.06 6.00
C LEU A 194 -32.91 21.69 7.30
N HIS A 195 -32.23 21.39 8.40
CA HIS A 195 -32.52 21.96 9.71
C HIS A 195 -31.37 22.86 10.17
N CYS A 196 -31.69 24.01 10.74
CA CYS A 196 -30.74 24.90 11.38
C CYS A 196 -31.17 25.15 12.83
N TYR A 197 -30.45 24.55 13.77
CA TYR A 197 -30.68 24.67 15.20
C TYR A 197 -29.84 25.82 15.75
N VAL A 198 -30.47 26.93 16.12
CA VAL A 198 -29.77 28.10 16.70
C VAL A 198 -29.62 27.93 18.21
N ILE A 199 -28.38 28.00 18.69
CA ILE A 199 -28.02 27.72 20.09
C ILE A 199 -28.37 28.93 20.98
N ALA A 200 -29.25 28.69 21.96
CA ALA A 200 -29.53 29.64 23.03
C ALA A 200 -28.36 29.65 24.02
N LEU A 201 -27.73 30.80 24.27
CA LEU A 201 -26.76 30.96 25.37
C LEU A 201 -27.46 31.63 26.55
N PRO A 202 -27.18 31.21 27.80
CA PRO A 202 -27.58 31.97 28.98
C PRO A 202 -26.84 33.32 29.02
N SER A 203 -27.49 34.34 29.57
CA SER A 203 -27.05 35.74 29.57
C SER A 203 -25.91 36.06 30.56
N VAL A 204 -24.96 35.15 30.81
CA VAL A 204 -23.88 35.35 31.81
C VAL A 204 -22.51 34.94 31.27
N ASP A 205 -21.49 35.70 31.69
CA ASP A 205 -20.08 35.74 31.27
C ASP A 205 -19.42 34.39 30.95
N VAL A 206 -18.67 34.37 29.84
CA VAL A 206 -18.10 33.18 29.18
C VAL A 206 -16.59 33.17 29.40
N SER A 207 -16.12 32.67 30.54
CA SER A 207 -14.67 32.43 30.73
C SER A 207 -14.31 31.06 31.29
N GLU A 208 -15.25 30.33 31.86
CA GLU A 208 -15.04 28.94 32.28
C GLU A 208 -16.38 28.22 32.08
N TYR A 209 -16.41 27.16 31.26
CA TYR A 209 -17.15 25.91 31.50
C TYR A 209 -17.30 25.09 30.22
N GLN A 210 -17.23 23.77 30.42
CA GLN A 210 -17.77 22.72 29.57
C GLN A 210 -19.09 23.12 28.91
N ILE A 211 -19.26 22.69 27.66
CA ILE A 211 -20.49 22.81 26.85
C ILE A 211 -21.72 22.65 27.76
N PRO A 212 -22.58 23.68 27.94
CA PRO A 212 -23.65 23.64 28.92
C PRO A 212 -24.57 22.43 28.71
N ALA A 213 -24.93 21.75 29.80
CA ALA A 213 -25.79 20.56 29.83
C ALA A 213 -27.27 20.80 29.41
N TYR A 214 -27.59 21.85 28.64
CA TYR A 214 -28.95 22.32 28.44
C TYR A 214 -29.31 22.52 26.96
N SER A 215 -29.71 21.42 26.32
CA SER A 215 -30.71 21.39 25.25
C SER A 215 -31.39 20.02 25.28
N GLN A 216 -32.07 19.69 26.38
CA GLN A 216 -32.87 18.47 26.44
C GLN A 216 -34.27 18.76 25.88
N CYS A 217 -34.54 18.24 24.69
CA CYS A 217 -35.85 18.21 24.09
C CYS A 217 -36.70 17.21 24.88
N LYS A 218 -37.92 17.58 25.22
CA LYS A 218 -38.92 16.62 25.70
C LYS A 218 -39.54 15.95 24.48
N ILE A 219 -39.61 14.62 24.50
CA ILE A 219 -40.28 13.80 23.49
C ILE A 219 -41.38 12.98 24.15
N ILE A 220 -42.44 12.69 23.40
CA ILE A 220 -43.45 11.71 23.81
C ILE A 220 -43.06 10.37 23.21
N ASP A 221 -42.72 9.42 24.06
CA ASP A 221 -42.30 8.09 23.66
C ASP A 221 -43.45 7.37 22.94
N THR A 222 -43.20 6.86 21.74
CA THR A 222 -44.25 6.31 20.87
C THR A 222 -44.89 5.04 21.44
N VAL A 223 -44.16 4.30 22.28
CA VAL A 223 -44.56 3.02 22.87
C VAL A 223 -45.15 3.20 24.25
N SER A 224 -44.43 3.86 25.17
CA SER A 224 -44.84 4.06 26.57
C SER A 224 -45.80 5.22 26.77
N LYS A 225 -45.92 6.14 25.79
CA LYS A 225 -46.70 7.39 25.88
C LYS A 225 -46.25 8.34 27.00
N GLU A 226 -45.08 8.09 27.59
CA GLU A 226 -44.48 8.94 28.62
C GLU A 226 -43.67 10.08 28.00
N ILE A 227 -43.61 11.22 28.71
CA ILE A 227 -42.73 12.33 28.36
C ILE A 227 -41.31 12.01 28.86
N ARG A 228 -40.35 11.98 27.95
CA ARG A 228 -38.93 11.74 28.25
C ARG A 228 -38.07 12.91 27.79
N SER A 229 -37.06 13.26 28.57
CA SER A 229 -36.06 14.25 28.17
C SER A 229 -34.94 13.57 27.39
N VAL A 230 -34.68 14.02 26.17
CA VAL A 230 -33.61 13.55 25.29
C VAL A 230 -32.74 14.72 24.84
N ALA A 231 -31.47 14.48 24.57
CA ALA A 231 -30.63 15.52 23.98
C ALA A 231 -31.19 15.92 22.59
N CYS A 232 -31.47 17.21 22.40
CA CYS A 232 -31.93 17.75 21.11
C CYS A 232 -30.90 17.55 20.02
N LEU A 233 -29.64 17.78 20.40
CA LEU A 233 -28.48 17.59 19.56
C LEU A 233 -27.98 16.17 19.82
N PRO A 234 -27.57 15.43 18.78
CA PRO A 234 -26.83 14.19 19.03
C PRO A 234 -25.67 14.51 19.98
N LYS A 235 -25.52 13.73 21.07
CA LYS A 235 -24.24 13.68 21.82
C LYS A 235 -23.15 13.57 20.76
N ASP A 236 -22.02 14.25 20.94
CA ASP A 236 -20.89 14.30 19.99
C ASP A 236 -20.50 12.92 19.45
N VAL A 237 -21.29 12.41 18.52
CA VAL A 237 -20.86 11.53 17.46
C VAL A 237 -20.41 12.53 16.42
N CYS A 238 -19.27 13.17 16.70
CA CYS A 238 -18.42 13.56 15.60
C CYS A 238 -18.15 12.23 14.91
N ALA A 239 -18.87 11.95 13.81
CA ALA A 239 -18.54 10.82 12.98
C ALA A 239 -17.05 11.00 12.68
N GLN A 240 -16.23 10.08 13.19
CA GLN A 240 -14.80 10.14 12.97
C GLN A 240 -14.61 10.26 11.45
N PRO A 241 -13.92 11.31 10.97
CA PRO A 241 -13.66 11.46 9.55
C PRO A 241 -13.09 10.16 8.99
N LEU A 242 -13.54 9.73 7.81
CA LEU A 242 -13.13 8.46 7.22
C LEU A 242 -11.61 8.26 7.22
N HIS A 243 -10.84 9.31 6.94
CA HIS A 243 -9.37 9.25 6.96
C HIS A 243 -8.80 8.95 8.35
N GLU A 244 -9.38 9.47 9.44
CA GLU A 244 -8.96 9.13 10.80
C GLU A 244 -9.31 7.67 11.13
N ALA A 245 -10.48 7.19 10.69
CA ALA A 245 -10.87 5.79 10.86
C ALA A 245 -9.92 4.84 10.10
N ILE A 246 -9.52 5.22 8.89
CA ILE A 246 -8.51 4.49 8.10
C ILE A 246 -7.16 4.51 8.82
N MET A 247 -6.67 5.67 9.28
CA MET A 247 -5.41 5.77 10.01
C MET A 247 -5.41 4.93 11.29
N GLU A 248 -6.53 4.92 12.03
CA GLU A 248 -6.67 4.08 13.22
C GLU A 248 -6.67 2.59 12.86
N ARG A 249 -7.36 2.19 11.79
CA ARG A 249 -7.32 0.81 11.29
C ARG A 249 -5.92 0.40 10.82
N THR A 250 -5.18 1.31 10.19
CA THR A 250 -3.77 1.11 9.82
C THR A 250 -2.89 0.92 11.05
N ARG A 251 -3.05 1.76 12.09
CA ARG A 251 -2.30 1.60 13.35
C ARG A 251 -2.57 0.24 14.00
N LYS A 252 -3.83 -0.18 14.06
CA LYS A 252 -4.21 -1.53 14.55
C LYS A 252 -3.62 -2.65 13.70
N TYR A 253 -3.59 -2.48 12.38
CA TYR A 253 -2.97 -3.46 11.48
C TYR A 253 -1.48 -3.62 11.76
N ILE A 254 -0.75 -2.52 11.91
CA ILE A 254 0.69 -2.52 12.25
C ILE A 254 0.92 -3.20 13.60
N ALA A 255 0.14 -2.83 14.63
CA ALA A 255 0.25 -3.44 15.96
C ALA A 255 -0.05 -4.96 15.95
N ALA A 256 -1.07 -5.39 15.20
CA ALA A 256 -1.39 -6.82 15.07
C ALA A 256 -0.28 -7.64 14.39
N GLN A 257 0.59 -7.00 13.59
CA GLN A 257 1.78 -7.66 13.04
C GLN A 257 2.89 -7.82 14.09
N GLU A 258 2.92 -6.97 15.12
CA GLU A 258 3.82 -7.12 16.27
C GLU A 258 3.38 -8.28 17.18
N ASP A 259 2.06 -8.45 17.37
CA ASP A 259 1.47 -9.43 18.29
C ASP A 259 0.98 -10.74 17.63
N CYS A 260 1.32 -11.01 16.37
CA CYS A 260 0.70 -12.10 15.59
C CYS A 260 0.90 -13.53 16.14
N CYS A 261 1.70 -13.70 17.19
CA CYS A 261 1.96 -14.99 17.84
C CYS A 261 1.89 -14.93 19.39
N SER A 262 1.25 -13.91 19.98
CA SER A 262 0.98 -13.90 21.43
C SER A 262 -0.09 -14.93 21.80
N ASP A 263 0.12 -15.71 22.87
CA ASP A 263 -0.82 -16.75 23.36
C ASP A 263 -2.24 -16.21 23.66
N ASP A 264 -2.38 -14.89 23.87
CA ASP A 264 -3.63 -14.23 24.27
C ASP A 264 -4.61 -13.93 23.11
N ASN A 265 -4.21 -14.14 21.84
CA ASN A 265 -5.03 -13.84 20.66
C ASN A 265 -5.20 -15.05 19.72
N PRO A 266 -6.36 -15.21 19.05
CA PRO A 266 -6.54 -16.27 18.06
C PRO A 266 -5.53 -16.10 16.91
N PRO A 267 -4.92 -17.20 16.42
CA PRO A 267 -3.89 -17.11 15.39
C PRO A 267 -4.44 -16.50 14.10
N ILE A 268 -3.81 -15.41 13.65
CA ILE A 268 -4.15 -14.74 12.39
C ILE A 268 -3.48 -15.51 11.25
N PRO A 269 -4.20 -15.98 10.21
CA PRO A 269 -3.58 -16.70 9.10
C PRO A 269 -2.63 -15.79 8.30
N VAL A 270 -1.60 -16.37 7.68
CA VAL A 270 -0.72 -15.67 6.74
C VAL A 270 -1.52 -15.11 5.57
N VAL A 271 -2.52 -15.87 5.11
CA VAL A 271 -3.47 -15.48 4.08
C VAL A 271 -4.78 -16.23 4.27
N SER A 272 -5.89 -15.50 4.16
CA SER A 272 -7.21 -16.10 4.01
C SER A 272 -7.48 -16.32 2.52
N ALA A 273 -6.95 -17.40 1.95
CA ALA A 273 -7.08 -17.65 0.51
C ALA A 273 -8.55 -17.80 0.08
N ARG A 274 -8.99 -16.96 -0.86
CA ARG A 274 -10.35 -16.94 -1.40
C ARG A 274 -10.32 -16.98 -2.91
N ALA A 275 -11.34 -17.58 -3.53
CA ALA A 275 -11.50 -17.44 -4.97
C ALA A 275 -11.87 -15.99 -5.30
N ARG A 276 -11.57 -15.57 -6.53
CA ARG A 276 -11.90 -14.22 -7.01
C ARG A 276 -13.36 -13.83 -6.73
N GLN A 277 -14.29 -14.73 -7.00
CA GLN A 277 -15.73 -14.49 -6.85
C GLN A 277 -16.13 -14.27 -5.39
N ASP A 278 -15.47 -14.94 -4.43
CA ASP A 278 -15.75 -14.77 -3.01
C ASP A 278 -15.27 -13.40 -2.51
N ILE A 279 -14.11 -12.94 -3.01
CA ILE A 279 -13.61 -11.59 -2.73
C ILE A 279 -14.57 -10.55 -3.32
N GLU A 280 -14.94 -10.69 -4.59
CA GLU A 280 -15.91 -9.79 -5.24
C GLU A 280 -17.26 -9.78 -4.48
N SER A 281 -17.73 -10.95 -4.03
CA SER A 281 -18.97 -11.09 -3.26
C SER A 281 -18.87 -10.47 -1.87
N ALA A 282 -17.72 -10.56 -1.19
CA ALA A 282 -17.50 -9.92 0.11
C ALA A 282 -17.63 -8.39 0.00
N PHE A 283 -16.97 -7.79 -0.99
CA PHE A 283 -17.07 -6.36 -1.28
C PHE A 283 -18.50 -5.94 -1.70
N ALA A 284 -19.18 -6.75 -2.53
CA ALA A 284 -20.57 -6.51 -2.89
C ALA A 284 -21.50 -6.55 -1.66
N SER A 285 -21.29 -7.50 -0.74
CA SER A 285 -22.06 -7.60 0.50
C SER A 285 -21.87 -6.40 1.44
N ALA A 286 -20.71 -5.73 1.34
CA ALA A 286 -20.43 -4.48 2.05
C ALA A 286 -21.17 -3.27 1.46
N SER A 287 -21.93 -3.46 0.36
CA SER A 287 -22.43 -2.38 -0.51
C SER A 287 -21.32 -1.53 -1.14
N CYS A 288 -20.12 -2.11 -1.31
CA CYS A 288 -18.96 -1.47 -1.93
C CYS A 288 -18.35 -2.41 -2.99
N PRO A 289 -19.06 -2.70 -4.10
CA PRO A 289 -18.53 -3.60 -5.13
C PRO A 289 -17.20 -3.07 -5.70
N LEU A 290 -16.29 -3.99 -6.03
CA LEU A 290 -14.99 -3.62 -6.62
C LEU A 290 -15.11 -3.02 -8.03
N ALA A 291 -16.22 -3.28 -8.73
CA ALA A 291 -16.47 -2.76 -10.07
C ALA A 291 -16.88 -1.29 -10.03
N PHE A 292 -16.38 -0.51 -10.98
CA PHE A 292 -16.82 0.87 -11.20
C PHE A 292 -17.94 0.92 -12.23
N ASP A 293 -19.13 1.35 -11.81
CA ASP A 293 -20.27 1.59 -12.69
C ASP A 293 -20.51 3.09 -12.93
N LYS A 294 -20.83 3.47 -14.17
CA LYS A 294 -21.07 4.88 -14.55
C LYS A 294 -22.27 5.52 -13.82
N GLU A 295 -23.19 4.69 -13.34
CA GLU A 295 -24.39 5.11 -12.62
C GLU A 295 -24.23 4.95 -11.09
N SER A 296 -23.02 4.61 -10.61
CA SER A 296 -22.78 4.43 -9.18
C SER A 296 -22.95 5.75 -8.41
N LEU A 297 -23.70 5.69 -7.32
CA LEU A 297 -23.86 6.80 -6.39
C LEU A 297 -22.65 6.83 -5.43
N PRO A 298 -22.31 8.00 -4.87
CA PRO A 298 -21.34 8.08 -3.78
C PRO A 298 -21.72 7.12 -2.65
N LEU A 299 -20.74 6.38 -2.14
CA LEU A 299 -20.92 5.48 -1.01
C LEU A 299 -20.79 6.24 0.32
N ASP A 300 -21.48 5.78 1.36
CA ASP A 300 -21.30 6.30 2.71
C ASP A 300 -20.00 5.79 3.36
N ASP A 301 -19.54 6.53 4.37
CA ASP A 301 -18.32 6.22 5.12
C ASP A 301 -18.34 4.83 5.76
N ASP A 302 -19.50 4.28 6.13
CA ASP A 302 -19.57 2.97 6.79
C ASP A 302 -19.39 1.83 5.77
N CYS A 303 -19.88 2.00 4.54
CA CYS A 303 -19.54 1.12 3.42
C CYS A 303 -18.02 1.11 3.16
N LEU A 304 -17.40 2.29 3.15
CA LEU A 304 -15.97 2.43 2.91
C LEU A 304 -15.12 1.88 4.07
N LYS A 305 -15.54 2.06 5.33
CA LYS A 305 -14.89 1.42 6.48
C LYS A 305 -14.93 -0.10 6.41
N ARG A 306 -16.09 -0.69 6.07
CA ARG A 306 -16.19 -2.15 5.85
C ARG A 306 -15.30 -2.61 4.69
N ALA A 307 -15.22 -1.84 3.61
CA ALA A 307 -14.32 -2.13 2.50
C ALA A 307 -12.85 -2.13 2.95
N VAL A 308 -12.46 -1.17 3.80
CA VAL A 308 -11.11 -1.12 4.41
C VAL A 308 -10.84 -2.36 5.27
N ASP A 309 -11.81 -2.79 6.08
CA ASP A 309 -11.69 -4.03 6.87
C ASP A 309 -11.51 -5.25 5.96
N PHE A 310 -12.35 -5.42 4.93
CA PHE A 310 -12.19 -6.51 3.96
C PHE A 310 -10.85 -6.44 3.21
N THR A 311 -10.37 -5.24 2.85
CA THR A 311 -9.05 -5.08 2.25
C THR A 311 -7.96 -5.62 3.18
N CYS A 312 -7.99 -5.29 4.47
CA CYS A 312 -7.01 -5.81 5.43
C CYS A 312 -7.14 -7.31 5.67
N ASP A 313 -8.37 -7.82 5.82
CA ASP A 313 -8.64 -9.19 6.26
C ASP A 313 -8.48 -10.23 5.14
N LEU A 314 -8.70 -9.81 3.88
CA LEU A 314 -8.56 -10.67 2.69
C LEU A 314 -7.19 -10.50 1.99
N SER A 315 -6.38 -9.53 2.41
CA SER A 315 -5.01 -9.38 1.91
C SER A 315 -4.05 -10.37 2.57
N VAL A 316 -2.95 -10.66 1.88
CA VAL A 316 -1.84 -11.42 2.45
C VAL A 316 -1.20 -10.60 3.58
N ASN A 317 -1.01 -11.21 4.75
CA ASN A 317 -0.26 -10.61 5.84
C ASN A 317 1.24 -10.80 5.62
N THR A 318 1.86 -9.86 4.90
CA THR A 318 3.30 -9.89 4.59
C THR A 318 4.19 -9.63 5.81
N GLY A 319 3.61 -9.16 6.92
CA GLY A 319 4.28 -9.01 8.21
C GLY A 319 4.25 -10.25 9.08
N HIS A 320 3.50 -11.29 8.67
CA HIS A 320 3.38 -12.54 9.41
C HIS A 320 4.73 -13.30 9.47
N LEU A 321 5.04 -13.93 10.60
CA LEU A 321 6.29 -14.69 10.78
C LEU A 321 6.43 -15.83 9.76
N PHE A 322 5.36 -16.59 9.50
CA PHE A 322 5.31 -17.63 8.46
C PHE A 322 5.07 -17.14 7.01
N PHE A 323 5.42 -15.89 6.68
CA PHE A 323 5.45 -15.40 5.30
C PHE A 323 6.86 -15.50 4.69
N PHE A 324 7.05 -16.45 3.77
CA PHE A 324 8.33 -16.76 3.09
C PHE A 324 8.22 -16.77 1.57
N ASN A 325 7.17 -16.15 1.04
CA ASN A 325 6.85 -16.25 -0.38
C ASN A 325 7.75 -15.36 -1.26
N GLN A 326 8.24 -14.25 -0.73
CA GLN A 326 8.90 -13.17 -1.48
C GLN A 326 10.26 -12.80 -0.89
N LEU A 327 11.06 -12.03 -1.63
CA LEU A 327 12.35 -11.47 -1.17
C LEU A 327 12.18 -10.18 -0.35
N PHE A 328 10.98 -9.95 0.17
CA PHE A 328 10.69 -8.99 1.22
C PHE A 328 9.75 -9.68 2.22
N ALA A 329 9.84 -9.31 3.47
CA ALA A 329 8.92 -9.72 4.53
C ALA A 329 8.97 -8.64 5.61
N ARG A 330 7.86 -8.48 6.35
CA ARG A 330 7.73 -7.58 7.50
C ARG A 330 8.53 -6.28 7.40
N ALA A 331 7.90 -5.25 6.83
CA ALA A 331 8.48 -3.91 6.85
C ALA A 331 8.57 -3.38 8.30
N ASP A 332 9.61 -2.60 8.59
CA ASP A 332 9.80 -1.98 9.91
C ASP A 332 8.67 -0.99 10.21
N PRO A 333 7.98 -1.10 11.36
CA PRO A 333 6.88 -0.20 11.72
C PRO A 333 7.23 1.29 11.65
N LEU A 334 8.47 1.68 11.98
CA LEU A 334 8.92 3.07 11.84
C LEU A 334 8.94 3.49 10.38
N ALA A 335 9.45 2.64 9.50
CA ALA A 335 9.55 2.92 8.09
C ALA A 335 8.16 2.93 7.41
N VAL A 336 7.22 2.09 7.88
CA VAL A 336 5.81 2.13 7.46
C VAL A 336 5.15 3.46 7.88
N ALA A 337 5.37 3.92 9.11
CA ALA A 337 4.87 5.22 9.56
C ALA A 337 5.48 6.38 8.74
N ALA A 338 6.78 6.30 8.44
CA ALA A 338 7.47 7.27 7.60
C ALA A 338 6.92 7.29 6.17
N GLU A 339 6.57 6.14 5.60
CA GLU A 339 5.91 6.03 4.30
C GLU A 339 4.54 6.72 4.29
N GLY A 340 3.76 6.59 5.37
CA GLY A 340 2.50 7.31 5.54
C GLY A 340 2.69 8.84 5.54
N LEU A 341 3.74 9.33 6.18
CA LEU A 341 4.09 10.75 6.15
C LEU A 341 4.59 11.20 4.76
N THR A 342 5.39 10.38 4.08
CA THR A 342 5.82 10.65 2.69
C THR A 342 4.59 10.80 1.78
N ALA A 343 3.61 9.91 1.92
CA ALA A 343 2.36 9.98 1.16
C ALA A 343 1.57 11.26 1.47
N ALA A 344 1.54 11.70 2.74
CA ALA A 344 0.88 12.93 3.15
C ALA A 344 1.58 14.20 2.63
N LEU A 345 2.93 14.18 2.53
CA LEU A 345 3.70 15.28 1.96
C LEU A 345 3.51 15.42 0.45
N ASN A 346 3.31 14.30 -0.25
CA ASN A 346 3.01 14.24 -1.69
C ASN A 346 3.95 15.10 -2.57
N VAL A 347 5.25 15.10 -2.22
CA VAL A 347 6.29 15.84 -2.96
C VAL A 347 6.87 14.99 -4.09
N ASN A 348 7.39 15.67 -5.12
CA ASN A 348 8.00 15.05 -6.29
C ASN A 348 9.51 15.38 -6.34
N MET A 349 10.34 14.37 -6.58
CA MET A 349 11.80 14.41 -6.50
C MET A 349 12.51 14.91 -7.76
N TYR A 350 11.96 15.88 -8.49
CA TYR A 350 12.59 16.40 -9.72
C TYR A 350 13.42 17.67 -9.48
N THR A 351 12.96 18.56 -8.60
CA THR A 351 13.63 19.84 -8.29
C THR A 351 13.75 20.07 -6.79
N PHE A 352 14.79 20.79 -6.42
CA PHE A 352 15.09 21.23 -5.07
C PHE A 352 14.01 22.16 -4.52
N GLU A 353 13.35 22.96 -5.36
CA GLU A 353 12.22 23.79 -4.95
C GLU A 353 11.05 22.95 -4.41
N MET A 354 10.75 21.82 -5.07
CA MET A 354 9.61 20.97 -4.71
C MET A 354 9.91 20.00 -3.57
N ALA A 355 11.16 19.55 -3.44
CA ALA A 355 11.55 18.51 -2.50
C ALA A 355 12.90 18.77 -1.81
N PRO A 356 13.12 19.96 -1.20
CA PRO A 356 14.45 20.38 -0.73
C PRO A 356 15.03 19.43 0.33
N VAL A 357 14.20 19.03 1.30
CA VAL A 357 14.62 18.12 2.37
C VAL A 357 14.82 16.70 1.83
N MET A 358 13.92 16.23 0.97
CA MET A 358 13.95 14.85 0.49
C MET A 358 15.13 14.59 -0.46
N LEU A 359 15.46 15.55 -1.34
CA LEU A 359 16.63 15.46 -2.22
C LEU A 359 17.95 15.47 -1.43
N LEU A 360 18.05 16.28 -0.37
CA LEU A 360 19.21 16.26 0.52
C LEU A 360 19.32 14.93 1.29
N MET A 361 18.21 14.39 1.77
CA MET A 361 18.18 13.08 2.42
C MET A 361 18.62 11.97 1.47
N GLU A 362 18.10 11.96 0.24
CA GLU A 362 18.48 11.01 -0.80
C GLU A 362 19.97 11.08 -1.11
N ARG A 363 20.50 12.27 -1.39
CA ARG A 363 21.92 12.45 -1.66
C ARG A 363 22.79 11.96 -0.52
N LYS A 364 22.42 12.25 0.74
CA LYS A 364 23.18 11.79 1.92
C LYS A 364 23.08 10.28 2.12
N LEU A 365 21.93 9.69 1.83
CA LEU A 365 21.75 8.24 1.86
C LEU A 365 22.61 7.55 0.80
N LEU A 366 22.60 8.03 -0.44
CA LEU A 366 23.41 7.48 -1.52
C LEU A 366 24.92 7.64 -1.26
N GLN A 367 25.37 8.78 -0.73
CA GLN A 367 26.76 8.99 -0.28
C GLN A 367 27.16 7.97 0.79
N HIS A 368 26.26 7.69 1.74
CA HIS A 368 26.51 6.70 2.77
C HIS A 368 26.61 5.29 2.19
N MET A 369 25.70 4.92 1.28
CA MET A 369 25.72 3.62 0.59
C MET A 369 26.99 3.44 -0.27
N ALA A 370 27.39 4.47 -1.01
CA ALA A 370 28.61 4.49 -1.83
C ALA A 370 29.89 4.35 -1.00
N SER A 371 29.88 4.73 0.28
CA SER A 371 31.03 4.58 1.18
C SER A 371 31.39 3.11 1.43
N PHE A 372 30.42 2.20 1.47
CA PHE A 372 30.67 0.76 1.64
C PHE A 372 31.40 0.14 0.43
N LEU A 373 31.23 0.74 -0.75
CA LEU A 373 31.93 0.39 -1.98
C LEU A 373 33.29 1.10 -2.10
N GLY A 374 33.62 2.03 -1.20
CA GLY A 374 34.81 2.87 -1.31
C GLY A 374 34.71 3.95 -2.40
N TRP A 375 33.51 4.22 -2.91
CA TRP A 375 33.28 5.27 -3.92
C TRP A 375 32.99 6.65 -3.28
N TYR A 376 32.88 6.72 -1.96
CA TYR A 376 32.73 7.97 -1.23
C TYR A 376 33.47 7.93 0.11
N GLU A 377 34.19 9.01 0.42
CA GLU A 377 34.84 9.21 1.72
C GLU A 377 34.13 10.32 2.51
N HIS A 378 33.75 10.02 3.75
CA HIS A 378 33.25 11.03 4.67
C HIS A 378 34.37 12.00 5.06
N LYS A 379 34.43 13.19 4.44
CA LYS A 379 35.28 14.27 4.93
C LYS A 379 34.79 14.71 6.31
N SER A 380 35.62 14.51 7.34
CA SER A 380 35.32 14.73 8.76
C SER A 380 35.25 16.20 9.21
N GLY A 381 35.07 17.15 8.28
CA GLY A 381 35.08 18.59 8.60
C GLY A 381 33.84 19.30 8.08
N LEU A 382 33.19 20.08 8.95
CA LEU A 382 32.35 21.20 8.55
C LEU A 382 33.18 22.08 7.60
N SER A 383 33.00 21.94 6.29
CA SER A 383 33.69 22.81 5.35
C SER A 383 33.16 24.23 5.57
N ARG A 384 34.03 25.09 6.09
CA ARG A 384 33.73 26.48 6.43
C ARG A 384 33.36 27.21 5.13
N MET A 385 32.12 27.67 5.04
CA MET A 385 31.59 28.42 3.90
C MET A 385 32.49 29.63 3.56
N PRO A 386 32.94 29.81 2.31
CA PRO A 386 33.43 31.09 1.84
C PRO A 386 32.26 32.07 1.74
N SER A 387 32.45 33.30 2.19
CA SER A 387 31.46 34.37 2.02
C SER A 387 31.46 34.81 0.55
N PRO A 388 30.30 34.89 -0.14
CA PRO A 388 30.26 35.30 -1.54
C PRO A 388 30.35 36.83 -1.67
N THR A 389 31.37 37.31 -2.37
CA THR A 389 31.49 38.69 -2.85
C THR A 389 30.38 39.02 -3.85
N LEU A 390 29.77 40.19 -3.69
CA LEU A 390 28.62 40.72 -4.43
C LEU A 390 28.90 40.94 -5.92
N GLU A 391 28.00 40.51 -6.81
CA GLU A 391 27.42 41.29 -7.94
C GLU A 391 26.49 40.41 -8.84
N GLY A 392 25.27 40.89 -9.11
CA GLY A 392 24.31 40.35 -10.12
C GLY A 392 23.03 39.73 -9.56
N SER A 393 21.86 40.35 -9.80
CA SER A 393 20.55 40.04 -9.18
C SER A 393 19.62 39.16 -10.04
N GLU A 394 18.79 38.37 -9.35
CA GLU A 394 17.58 37.61 -9.73
C GLU A 394 17.67 36.07 -9.83
N GLY A 395 18.83 35.46 -10.07
CA GLY A 395 19.06 34.01 -9.91
C GLY A 395 19.64 33.57 -8.54
N PHE A 396 19.88 34.54 -7.65
CA PHE A 396 20.91 34.43 -6.61
C PHE A 396 20.48 33.74 -5.31
N GLU A 397 19.18 33.65 -4.97
CA GLU A 397 18.76 33.04 -3.69
C GLU A 397 18.85 31.51 -3.73
N LEU A 398 18.41 30.87 -4.82
CA LEU A 398 18.56 29.43 -5.02
C LEU A 398 20.02 29.03 -5.15
N THR A 399 20.83 29.81 -5.90
CA THR A 399 22.28 29.60 -5.96
C THR A 399 22.95 29.83 -4.61
N ARG A 400 22.58 30.82 -3.78
CA ARG A 400 23.14 31.00 -2.42
C ARG A 400 22.78 29.88 -1.45
N LEU A 401 21.57 29.32 -1.55
CA LEU A 401 21.14 28.19 -0.72
C LEU A 401 21.88 26.89 -1.10
N THR A 402 22.35 26.78 -2.34
CA THR A 402 22.95 25.56 -2.90
C THR A 402 24.45 25.67 -3.18
N SER A 403 25.03 26.88 -3.20
CA SER A 403 26.45 27.15 -3.51
C SER A 403 27.43 26.62 -2.47
N GLY A 404 26.95 26.27 -1.28
CA GLY A 404 27.74 25.53 -0.29
C GLY A 404 27.95 24.05 -0.65
N LEU A 405 27.25 23.55 -1.68
CA LEU A 405 27.24 22.15 -2.11
C LEU A 405 27.86 21.95 -3.51
N SER A 406 28.13 23.03 -4.26
CA SER A 406 28.57 22.97 -5.66
C SER A 406 30.08 22.86 -5.88
N ASP A 407 30.93 23.06 -4.86
CA ASP A 407 32.35 23.29 -5.12
C ASP A 407 33.26 22.12 -4.69
N LYS A 408 33.77 21.39 -5.70
CA LYS A 408 35.05 20.65 -5.70
C LYS A 408 35.18 19.34 -4.91
N ALA A 409 34.10 18.66 -4.55
CA ALA A 409 34.20 17.21 -4.49
C ALA A 409 33.89 16.71 -5.90
N LYS A 410 34.91 16.31 -6.66
CA LYS A 410 34.68 15.28 -7.69
C LYS A 410 34.23 14.06 -6.88
N GLU A 411 32.93 13.98 -6.61
CA GLU A 411 32.35 12.76 -6.07
C GLU A 411 32.77 11.65 -7.03
N LEU A 412 33.29 10.54 -6.53
CA LEU A 412 33.75 9.43 -7.38
C LEU A 412 32.57 8.55 -7.81
N PHE A 413 31.34 9.06 -7.72
CA PHE A 413 30.12 8.32 -8.01
C PHE A 413 28.96 9.26 -8.33
N ASP A 414 27.91 8.68 -8.90
CA ASP A 414 26.58 9.23 -9.17
C ASP A 414 25.53 8.23 -8.66
N GLY A 415 24.28 8.64 -8.46
CA GLY A 415 23.25 7.71 -8.05
C GLY A 415 21.88 8.31 -7.83
N MET A 416 20.86 7.44 -7.78
CA MET A 416 19.48 7.84 -7.53
C MET A 416 18.68 6.70 -6.88
N LEU A 417 17.58 7.04 -6.21
CA LEU A 417 16.57 6.04 -5.85
C LEU A 417 15.53 5.87 -6.96
N LEU A 418 15.22 4.61 -7.24
CA LEU A 418 14.28 4.16 -8.27
C LEU A 418 13.23 3.20 -7.67
N PRO A 419 12.09 3.00 -8.38
CA PRO A 419 11.02 2.10 -7.93
C PRO A 419 11.44 0.64 -7.73
N GLY A 420 12.52 0.17 -8.35
CA GLY A 420 12.92 -1.23 -8.21
C GLY A 420 14.21 -1.57 -8.92
N ALA A 421 14.75 -2.75 -8.61
CA ALA A 421 15.98 -3.26 -9.22
C ALA A 421 15.90 -3.31 -10.75
N SER A 422 14.76 -3.72 -11.32
CA SER A 422 14.59 -3.73 -12.78
C SER A 422 14.78 -2.34 -13.39
N HIS A 423 14.26 -1.28 -12.75
CA HIS A 423 14.53 0.09 -13.21
C HIS A 423 16.00 0.46 -13.02
N CYS A 424 16.64 0.06 -11.92
CA CYS A 424 18.07 0.28 -11.71
C CYS A 424 18.92 -0.39 -12.81
N ASN A 425 18.67 -1.66 -13.12
CA ASN A 425 19.45 -2.44 -14.08
C ASN A 425 19.26 -1.91 -15.52
N ILE A 426 18.01 -1.59 -15.91
CA ILE A 426 17.70 -0.96 -17.21
C ILE A 426 18.37 0.42 -17.33
N THR A 427 18.34 1.21 -16.25
CA THR A 427 18.99 2.53 -16.22
C THR A 427 20.52 2.37 -16.31
N ALA A 428 21.11 1.39 -15.64
CA ALA A 428 22.54 1.08 -15.73
C ALA A 428 22.95 0.67 -17.15
N LEU A 429 22.14 -0.16 -17.83
CA LEU A 429 22.36 -0.54 -19.22
C LEU A 429 22.30 0.68 -20.16
N HIS A 430 21.32 1.56 -19.95
CA HIS A 430 21.19 2.80 -20.73
C HIS A 430 22.39 3.72 -20.53
N VAL A 431 22.84 3.89 -19.28
CA VAL A 431 24.05 4.66 -18.94
C VAL A 431 25.28 4.04 -19.61
N ALA A 432 25.48 2.73 -19.50
CA ALA A 432 26.60 2.03 -20.11
C ALA A 432 26.66 2.24 -21.62
N ARG A 433 25.51 2.17 -22.31
CA ARG A 433 25.42 2.44 -23.74
C ARG A 433 25.83 3.87 -24.08
N GLN A 434 25.35 4.84 -23.32
CA GLN A 434 25.68 6.25 -23.55
C GLN A 434 27.17 6.54 -23.33
N GLU A 435 27.76 5.99 -22.26
CA GLU A 435 29.17 6.18 -21.92
C GLU A 435 30.10 5.52 -22.95
N LEU A 436 29.78 4.31 -23.41
CA LEU A 436 30.62 3.57 -24.36
C LEU A 436 30.39 3.95 -25.83
N PHE A 437 29.21 4.48 -26.17
CA PHE A 437 28.83 4.82 -27.55
C PHE A 437 28.13 6.19 -27.69
N PRO A 438 28.77 7.31 -27.27
CA PRO A 438 28.16 8.64 -27.23
C PRO A 438 27.80 9.24 -28.60
N ASP A 439 28.33 8.68 -29.69
CA ASP A 439 28.09 9.09 -31.08
C ASP A 439 26.99 8.25 -31.77
N SER A 440 26.51 7.18 -31.14
CA SER A 440 25.50 6.26 -31.70
C SER A 440 24.05 6.76 -31.55
N VAL A 441 23.88 8.02 -31.14
CA VAL A 441 22.64 8.58 -30.57
C VAL A 441 21.80 9.37 -31.58
N GLU A 442 22.28 9.57 -32.81
CA GLU A 442 21.64 10.54 -33.74
C GLU A 442 20.17 10.24 -34.14
N GLU A 443 19.59 9.06 -33.91
CA GLU A 443 18.17 8.81 -34.29
C GLU A 443 17.34 7.87 -33.38
N GLY A 444 17.61 7.76 -32.07
CA GLY A 444 16.95 6.74 -31.25
C GLY A 444 16.44 7.19 -29.88
N VAL A 445 15.16 7.52 -29.80
CA VAL A 445 14.31 7.54 -28.59
C VAL A 445 14.61 6.32 -27.68
N LEU A 446 14.82 6.56 -26.38
CA LEU A 446 14.84 5.56 -25.28
C LEU A 446 15.76 4.34 -25.52
N GLY A 447 17.05 4.47 -25.17
CA GLY A 447 18.19 3.63 -25.53
C GLY A 447 18.18 2.13 -25.20
N VAL A 448 17.08 1.55 -24.73
CA VAL A 448 16.94 0.10 -24.49
C VAL A 448 16.02 -0.59 -25.51
N GLU A 449 15.07 0.14 -26.11
CA GLU A 449 14.06 -0.44 -27.04
C GLU A 449 14.66 -1.00 -28.34
N GLY A 450 15.93 -0.68 -28.64
CA GLY A 450 16.62 -1.08 -29.88
C GLY A 450 17.53 -2.32 -29.80
N LEU A 451 17.85 -2.86 -28.62
CA LEU A 451 18.82 -3.98 -28.51
C LEU A 451 18.23 -5.32 -28.95
N GLY A 452 16.95 -5.56 -28.65
CA GLY A 452 16.25 -6.80 -28.97
C GLY A 452 16.75 -8.04 -28.22
N ARG A 453 15.86 -9.05 -28.05
CA ARG A 453 16.14 -10.28 -27.26
C ARG A 453 17.37 -11.07 -27.73
N LYS A 454 17.73 -10.97 -29.01
CA LYS A 454 18.90 -11.68 -29.59
C LYS A 454 20.24 -11.14 -29.10
N SER A 455 20.27 -9.94 -28.55
CA SER A 455 21.47 -9.32 -27.99
C SER A 455 21.77 -9.79 -26.56
N LEU A 456 20.83 -10.49 -25.92
CA LEU A 456 21.08 -11.12 -24.62
C LEU A 456 21.76 -12.49 -24.81
N VAL A 457 22.94 -12.63 -24.21
CA VAL A 457 23.68 -13.89 -24.16
C VAL A 457 23.71 -14.38 -22.72
N TYR A 458 23.12 -15.54 -22.48
CA TYR A 458 23.17 -16.21 -21.18
C TYR A 458 24.52 -16.91 -21.02
N VAL A 459 25.19 -16.64 -19.92
CA VAL A 459 26.44 -17.31 -19.54
C VAL A 459 26.10 -18.54 -18.70
N LYS A 460 26.87 -19.61 -18.88
CA LYS A 460 26.69 -20.84 -18.14
C LYS A 460 27.05 -20.64 -16.66
N THR A 461 26.23 -21.22 -15.79
CA THR A 461 26.45 -21.23 -14.34
C THR A 461 26.92 -22.59 -13.86
N ASP A 462 27.56 -22.62 -12.70
CA ASP A 462 27.89 -23.85 -12.00
C ASP A 462 26.59 -24.52 -11.46
N PRO A 463 26.36 -25.82 -11.72
CA PRO A 463 25.12 -26.49 -11.33
C PRO A 463 24.86 -26.61 -9.82
N GLU A 464 25.89 -26.52 -8.99
CA GLU A 464 25.77 -26.71 -7.53
C GLU A 464 25.75 -25.37 -6.78
N THR A 465 26.63 -24.45 -7.16
CA THR A 465 26.73 -23.12 -6.53
C THR A 465 25.83 -22.08 -7.18
N CYS A 466 25.34 -22.34 -8.40
CA CYS A 466 24.57 -21.41 -9.24
C CYS A 466 25.30 -20.10 -9.58
N GLN A 467 26.63 -20.05 -9.44
CA GLN A 467 27.45 -18.89 -9.81
C GLN A 467 27.76 -18.90 -11.30
N MET A 468 27.82 -17.73 -11.92
CA MET A 468 28.36 -17.57 -13.27
C MET A 468 29.81 -18.09 -13.32
N ILE A 469 30.16 -18.84 -14.37
CA ILE A 469 31.50 -19.36 -14.59
C ILE A 469 32.30 -18.32 -15.42
N PRO A 470 33.34 -17.65 -14.87
CA PRO A 470 34.06 -16.59 -15.57
C PRO A 470 34.72 -17.04 -16.89
N GLU A 471 35.18 -18.28 -16.97
CA GLU A 471 35.76 -18.84 -18.21
C GLU A 471 34.71 -18.99 -19.32
N GLU A 472 33.45 -19.26 -18.97
CA GLU A 472 32.36 -19.34 -19.93
C GLU A 472 31.90 -17.94 -20.39
N LEU A 473 32.00 -16.94 -19.52
CA LEU A 473 31.82 -15.53 -19.89
C LEU A 473 32.88 -15.10 -20.92
N ASP A 474 34.16 -15.37 -20.67
CA ASP A 474 35.26 -15.04 -21.59
C ASP A 474 35.06 -15.70 -22.97
N LYS A 475 34.66 -16.98 -23.01
CA LYS A 475 34.34 -17.70 -24.24
C LYS A 475 33.13 -17.09 -24.97
N ALA A 476 32.07 -16.76 -24.25
CA ALA A 476 30.85 -16.19 -24.82
C ALA A 476 31.12 -14.82 -25.48
N ILE A 477 31.86 -13.94 -24.80
CA ILE A 477 32.26 -12.63 -25.33
C ILE A 477 33.10 -12.81 -26.60
N ASN A 478 34.13 -13.65 -26.56
CA ASN A 478 34.97 -13.94 -27.74
C ASN A 478 34.16 -14.46 -28.93
N PHE A 479 33.19 -15.35 -28.68
CA PHE A 479 32.35 -15.91 -29.71
C PHE A 479 31.45 -14.86 -30.38
N GLU A 480 30.89 -13.94 -29.60
CA GLU A 480 30.08 -12.84 -30.17
C GLU A 480 30.94 -11.83 -30.93
N ILE A 481 32.15 -11.52 -30.46
CA ILE A 481 33.12 -10.71 -31.22
C ILE A 481 33.44 -11.37 -32.57
N GLN A 482 33.63 -12.71 -32.61
CA GLN A 482 33.88 -13.44 -33.87
C GLN A 482 32.70 -13.42 -34.84
N LYS A 483 31.47 -13.24 -34.36
CA LYS A 483 30.29 -13.02 -35.21
C LYS A 483 30.17 -11.59 -35.74
N GLY A 484 31.02 -10.67 -35.29
CA GLY A 484 30.95 -9.25 -35.61
C GLY A 484 30.01 -8.44 -34.69
N ASN A 485 29.56 -9.01 -33.58
CA ASN A 485 28.79 -8.28 -32.57
C ASN A 485 29.74 -7.51 -31.63
N THR A 486 29.20 -6.53 -30.91
CA THR A 486 29.96 -5.70 -29.96
C THR A 486 29.42 -5.90 -28.53
N PRO A 487 30.00 -6.82 -27.75
CA PRO A 487 29.71 -6.92 -26.32
C PRO A 487 30.15 -5.64 -25.61
N PHE A 488 29.29 -5.10 -24.74
CA PHE A 488 29.57 -3.84 -24.04
C PHE A 488 29.07 -3.80 -22.58
N PHE A 489 28.23 -4.74 -22.16
CA PHE A 489 27.60 -4.74 -20.85
C PHE A 489 27.58 -6.16 -20.29
N ILE A 490 28.02 -6.29 -19.04
CA ILE A 490 28.03 -7.53 -18.27
C ILE A 490 27.21 -7.29 -17.00
N ASN A 491 26.20 -8.13 -16.78
CA ASN A 491 25.43 -8.16 -15.54
C ASN A 491 25.88 -9.33 -14.67
N ALA A 492 26.69 -9.05 -13.65
CA ALA A 492 26.96 -9.99 -12.56
C ALA A 492 25.85 -9.90 -11.52
N THR A 493 25.48 -11.01 -10.89
CA THR A 493 24.44 -11.04 -9.85
C THR A 493 25.05 -11.34 -8.49
N ALA A 494 24.77 -10.47 -7.53
CA ALA A 494 25.09 -10.68 -6.14
C ALA A 494 23.82 -11.00 -5.34
N GLY A 495 23.63 -12.28 -5.04
CA GLY A 495 22.43 -12.79 -4.39
C GLY A 495 21.32 -13.06 -5.41
N THR A 496 21.43 -14.16 -6.15
CA THR A 496 20.40 -14.58 -7.12
C THR A 496 19.05 -14.83 -6.44
N THR A 497 17.96 -14.56 -7.16
CA THR A 497 16.60 -14.60 -6.59
C THR A 497 16.20 -15.95 -6.00
N VAL A 498 16.70 -17.05 -6.55
CA VAL A 498 16.30 -18.41 -6.14
C VAL A 498 17.30 -18.98 -5.16
N ALA A 499 18.55 -19.21 -5.58
CA ALA A 499 19.57 -19.86 -4.75
C ALA A 499 20.28 -18.90 -3.78
N GLY A 500 20.15 -17.58 -3.96
CA GLY A 500 20.95 -16.61 -3.21
C GLY A 500 22.43 -16.62 -3.62
N ALA A 501 22.77 -17.17 -4.79
CA ALA A 501 24.16 -17.29 -5.24
C ALA A 501 24.81 -15.93 -5.52
N PHE A 502 26.12 -15.84 -5.31
CA PHE A 502 26.93 -14.65 -5.59
C PHE A 502 27.92 -14.98 -6.69
N ASP A 503 27.85 -14.27 -7.81
CA ASP A 503 28.86 -14.36 -8.86
C ASP A 503 30.20 -13.83 -8.36
N ASP A 504 31.32 -14.41 -8.84
CA ASP A 504 32.67 -13.94 -8.54
C ASP A 504 32.94 -12.61 -9.25
N CYS A 505 32.54 -11.51 -8.60
CA CYS A 505 32.64 -10.17 -9.14
C CYS A 505 34.10 -9.77 -9.43
N ASP A 506 35.07 -10.31 -8.68
CA ASP A 506 36.49 -10.02 -8.88
C ASP A 506 37.01 -10.61 -10.19
N ALA A 507 36.70 -11.89 -10.44
CA ALA A 507 37.06 -12.57 -11.68
C ALA A 507 36.30 -11.99 -12.88
N ILE A 508 35.01 -11.67 -12.73
CA ILE A 508 34.20 -11.06 -13.78
C ILE A 508 34.72 -9.65 -14.12
N ALA A 509 35.14 -8.86 -13.13
CA ALA A 509 35.74 -7.55 -13.36
C ALA A 509 37.00 -7.63 -14.24
N ALA A 510 37.84 -8.65 -14.05
CA ALA A 510 39.00 -8.87 -14.92
C ALA A 510 38.60 -9.18 -16.37
N VAL A 511 37.50 -9.91 -16.58
CA VAL A 511 36.95 -10.16 -17.91
C VAL A 511 36.36 -8.87 -18.51
N ALA A 512 35.63 -8.09 -17.73
CA ALA A 512 35.06 -6.81 -18.16
C ALA A 512 36.15 -5.83 -18.62
N GLU A 513 37.23 -5.69 -17.84
CA GLU A 513 38.38 -4.86 -18.19
C GLU A 513 39.08 -5.33 -19.47
N LYS A 514 39.26 -6.65 -19.64
CA LYS A 514 39.89 -7.24 -20.84
C LYS A 514 39.18 -6.87 -22.14
N TYR A 515 37.84 -6.80 -22.13
CA TYR A 515 37.03 -6.52 -23.33
C TYR A 515 36.42 -5.12 -23.36
N ASN A 516 36.78 -4.24 -22.41
CA ASN A 516 36.20 -2.90 -22.28
C ASN A 516 34.66 -2.93 -22.20
N CYS A 517 34.11 -3.84 -21.40
CA CYS A 517 32.69 -3.93 -21.11
C CYS A 517 32.37 -3.24 -19.79
N TRP A 518 31.22 -2.58 -19.72
CA TRP A 518 30.66 -2.07 -18.48
C TRP A 518 30.25 -3.23 -17.57
N LEU A 519 30.74 -3.23 -16.33
CA LEU A 519 30.33 -4.17 -15.30
C LEU A 519 29.23 -3.57 -14.44
N HIS A 520 28.01 -4.09 -14.58
CA HIS A 520 26.93 -3.88 -13.63
C HIS A 520 26.84 -5.06 -12.66
N VAL A 521 26.74 -4.76 -11.37
CA VAL A 521 26.39 -5.75 -10.34
C VAL A 521 24.93 -5.57 -9.95
N ASP A 522 24.08 -6.55 -10.27
CA ASP A 522 22.75 -6.65 -9.67
C ASP A 522 22.92 -7.13 -8.23
N GLY A 523 23.07 -6.16 -7.33
CA GLY A 523 23.16 -6.36 -5.89
C GLY A 523 21.83 -6.14 -5.20
N ALA A 524 20.69 -6.21 -5.90
CA ALA A 524 19.39 -5.88 -5.34
C ALA A 524 19.13 -6.60 -4.02
N LEU A 525 19.54 -7.87 -3.92
CA LEU A 525 19.60 -8.61 -2.66
C LEU A 525 20.98 -8.45 -2.00
N GLY A 526 22.05 -8.88 -2.68
CA GLY A 526 23.36 -9.12 -2.08
C GLY A 526 24.17 -7.89 -1.70
N ALA A 527 23.91 -6.70 -2.26
CA ALA A 527 24.63 -5.48 -1.89
C ALA A 527 24.43 -5.13 -0.41
N SER A 528 23.33 -5.58 0.20
CA SER A 528 23.12 -5.40 1.65
C SER A 528 24.22 -6.06 2.49
N PHE A 529 24.89 -7.10 1.98
CA PHE A 529 25.98 -7.75 2.69
C PHE A 529 27.23 -6.86 2.86
N LEU A 530 27.35 -5.78 2.08
CA LEU A 530 28.39 -4.77 2.26
C LEU A 530 28.34 -4.08 3.63
N LEU A 531 27.19 -4.10 4.31
CA LEU A 531 27.04 -3.55 5.66
C LEU A 531 27.86 -4.31 6.72
N ALA A 532 28.18 -5.58 6.46
CA ALA A 532 28.99 -6.42 7.33
C ALA A 532 30.44 -6.59 6.80
N LYS A 533 30.89 -5.67 5.93
CA LYS A 533 32.27 -5.64 5.40
C LYS A 533 33.29 -5.53 6.54
N GLY A 534 34.40 -6.26 6.41
CA GLY A 534 35.43 -6.45 7.42
C GLY A 534 35.27 -7.75 8.24
N GLU A 535 34.26 -8.58 7.92
CA GLU A 535 33.98 -9.84 8.58
C GLU A 535 33.81 -10.96 7.54
N GLU A 536 34.45 -12.11 7.75
CA GLU A 536 34.15 -13.32 6.98
C GLU A 536 32.84 -13.96 7.48
N PRO A 537 32.01 -14.53 6.61
CA PRO A 537 32.23 -14.78 5.18
C PRO A 537 31.78 -13.62 4.25
N TYR A 538 31.35 -12.49 4.79
CA TYR A 538 30.75 -11.39 4.01
C TYR A 538 31.76 -10.70 3.10
N ASP A 539 33.02 -10.61 3.52
CA ASP A 539 34.12 -10.12 2.67
C ASP A 539 34.34 -11.02 1.46
N SER A 540 34.27 -12.34 1.62
CA SER A 540 34.35 -13.27 0.50
C SER A 540 33.15 -13.15 -0.44
N LEU A 541 31.94 -12.92 0.07
CA LEU A 541 30.73 -12.74 -0.75
C LEU A 541 30.73 -11.43 -1.54
N THR A 542 31.27 -10.35 -0.96
CA THR A 542 31.18 -8.99 -1.54
C THR A 542 32.42 -8.53 -2.28
N ARG A 543 33.46 -9.36 -2.33
CA ARG A 543 34.72 -9.07 -3.00
C ARG A 543 34.51 -8.71 -4.47
N GLY A 544 35.15 -7.63 -4.92
CA GLY A 544 35.12 -7.20 -6.33
C GLY A 544 33.92 -6.32 -6.69
N MET A 545 32.91 -6.19 -5.82
CA MET A 545 31.78 -5.26 -6.05
C MET A 545 32.26 -3.81 -6.19
N GLU A 546 33.31 -3.42 -5.48
CA GLU A 546 33.92 -2.09 -5.57
C GLU A 546 34.51 -1.77 -6.95
N LYS A 547 34.78 -2.80 -7.77
CA LYS A 547 35.31 -2.68 -9.13
C LYS A 547 34.25 -2.42 -10.18
N ALA A 548 32.97 -2.65 -9.85
CA ALA A 548 31.85 -2.43 -10.77
C ALA A 548 31.75 -0.97 -11.22
N ASP A 549 31.20 -0.76 -12.41
CA ASP A 549 30.85 0.56 -12.92
C ASP A 549 29.51 1.05 -12.36
N SER A 550 28.64 0.11 -12.00
CA SER A 550 27.36 0.41 -11.35
C SER A 550 26.85 -0.77 -10.53
N ILE A 551 26.02 -0.49 -9.53
CA ILE A 551 25.39 -1.50 -8.68
C ILE A 551 23.94 -1.10 -8.34
N SER A 552 23.04 -2.08 -8.39
CA SER A 552 21.69 -1.93 -7.84
C SER A 552 21.63 -2.45 -6.41
N TRP A 553 20.89 -1.78 -5.52
CA TRP A 553 20.77 -2.16 -4.11
C TRP A 553 19.35 -1.88 -3.59
N ASN A 554 18.57 -2.93 -3.27
CA ASN A 554 17.21 -2.76 -2.74
C ASN A 554 17.20 -2.75 -1.22
N LEU A 555 16.88 -1.60 -0.64
CA LEU A 555 16.68 -1.46 0.80
C LEU A 555 15.37 -2.12 1.27
N HIS A 556 14.40 -2.28 0.36
CA HIS A 556 13.11 -2.91 0.67
C HIS A 556 13.12 -4.44 0.71
N LYS A 557 14.26 -5.08 0.43
CA LYS A 557 14.43 -6.53 0.55
C LYS A 557 14.90 -6.89 1.96
N LEU A 558 16.21 -7.09 2.14
CA LEU A 558 16.81 -7.53 3.41
C LEU A 558 16.71 -6.53 4.55
N LEU A 559 16.66 -5.23 4.24
CA LEU A 559 16.77 -4.18 5.26
C LEU A 559 15.43 -3.73 5.83
N GLY A 560 14.32 -4.38 5.45
CA GLY A 560 13.01 -4.14 6.05
C GLY A 560 12.40 -2.77 5.75
N VAL A 561 12.87 -2.06 4.72
CA VAL A 561 12.22 -0.82 4.25
C VAL A 561 10.93 -1.18 3.47
N PRO A 562 9.82 -0.44 3.61
CA PRO A 562 8.62 -0.69 2.81
C PRO A 562 8.87 -0.57 1.30
N LEU A 563 8.21 -1.43 0.53
CA LEU A 563 8.18 -1.32 -0.94
C LEU A 563 7.62 0.04 -1.36
N GLN A 564 8.18 0.73 -2.36
CA GLN A 564 9.43 0.48 -3.07
C GLN A 564 10.60 1.27 -2.46
N CYS A 565 11.83 0.84 -2.69
CA CYS A 565 13.06 1.55 -2.26
C CYS A 565 14.30 0.84 -2.82
N SER A 566 14.82 1.31 -3.96
CA SER A 566 16.00 0.75 -4.61
C SER A 566 16.97 1.86 -4.99
N ALA A 567 18.26 1.68 -4.75
CA ALA A 567 19.28 2.58 -5.23
C ALA A 567 19.94 2.02 -6.49
N LEU A 568 20.22 2.90 -7.45
CA LEU A 568 21.27 2.70 -8.44
C LEU A 568 22.44 3.60 -8.03
N LEU A 569 23.62 3.00 -7.88
CA LEU A 569 24.88 3.72 -7.71
C LEU A 569 25.73 3.47 -8.94
N CYS A 570 26.29 4.53 -9.52
CA CYS A 570 27.20 4.49 -10.64
C CYS A 570 28.54 5.07 -10.18
N ARG A 571 29.66 4.42 -10.51
CA ARG A 571 31.00 4.93 -10.18
C ARG A 571 31.40 6.14 -11.03
N HIS A 572 30.64 6.43 -12.07
CA HIS A 572 30.94 7.47 -13.05
C HIS A 572 30.11 8.74 -12.76
N PRO A 573 30.73 9.85 -12.32
CA PRO A 573 30.02 11.06 -11.90
C PRO A 573 29.35 11.75 -13.10
N GLY A 574 28.06 12.07 -12.98
CA GLY A 574 27.29 12.75 -14.04
C GLY A 574 26.81 11.82 -15.16
N ALA A 575 27.09 10.52 -15.07
CA ALA A 575 26.70 9.54 -16.07
C ALA A 575 25.17 9.40 -16.19
N LEU A 576 24.44 9.58 -15.09
CA LEU A 576 22.98 9.58 -15.10
C LEU A 576 22.42 10.74 -15.92
N ARG A 577 22.93 11.94 -15.66
CA ARG A 577 22.55 13.13 -16.42
C ARG A 577 22.89 13.02 -17.90
N GLN A 578 24.12 12.60 -18.20
CA GLN A 578 24.59 12.45 -19.58
C GLN A 578 23.76 11.43 -20.38
N ALA A 579 23.22 10.42 -19.71
CA ALA A 579 22.35 9.41 -20.32
C ALA A 579 20.94 9.92 -20.62
N HIS A 580 20.40 10.87 -19.85
CA HIS A 580 19.00 11.28 -19.95
C HIS A 580 18.78 12.71 -20.44
N GLU A 581 19.81 13.57 -20.41
CA GLU A 581 19.73 14.94 -20.94
C GLU A 581 19.63 14.92 -22.47
N GLU A 582 18.49 15.35 -23.01
CA GLU A 582 18.33 15.55 -24.46
C GLU A 582 19.27 16.67 -24.92
N ARG A 583 20.20 16.36 -25.84
CA ARG A 583 21.18 17.33 -26.38
C ARG A 583 20.56 18.54 -27.11
N HIS A 584 19.24 18.61 -27.30
CA HIS A 584 18.56 19.58 -28.18
C HIS A 584 17.33 20.31 -27.61
N GLY A 585 17.17 20.47 -26.28
CA GLY A 585 16.00 21.23 -25.79
C GLY A 585 15.88 21.48 -24.28
N THR A 586 16.91 22.06 -23.65
CA THR A 586 16.87 22.48 -22.23
C THR A 586 16.20 23.85 -22.02
N GLU A 587 14.99 24.06 -22.53
CA GLU A 587 14.23 25.32 -22.35
C GLU A 587 13.10 25.23 -21.31
N ALA A 588 12.76 24.03 -20.81
CA ALA A 588 11.61 23.86 -19.91
C ALA A 588 11.87 24.38 -18.48
N PHE A 589 13.12 24.37 -17.99
CA PHE A 589 13.48 24.81 -16.64
C PHE A 589 14.66 25.80 -16.68
N PRO A 590 14.40 27.12 -16.79
CA PRO A 590 15.45 28.12 -17.01
C PRO A 590 16.37 28.37 -15.80
N CYS A 591 16.03 27.87 -14.60
CA CYS A 591 16.74 28.16 -13.34
C CYS A 591 16.97 26.89 -12.49
N LEU A 592 17.65 25.88 -13.02
CA LEU A 592 17.93 24.64 -12.28
C LEU A 592 19.05 24.81 -11.24
N SER A 593 18.82 24.26 -10.06
CA SER A 593 19.82 24.03 -9.02
C SER A 593 20.73 22.85 -9.40
N PRO A 594 22.01 22.83 -8.97
CA PRO A 594 22.88 21.65 -9.11
C PRO A 594 22.39 20.40 -8.37
N LEU A 595 21.35 20.53 -7.54
CA LEU A 595 20.71 19.42 -6.82
C LEU A 595 19.45 18.89 -7.54
N ASP A 596 19.05 19.51 -8.63
CA ASP A 596 17.88 19.09 -9.38
C ASP A 596 18.21 17.83 -10.18
N THR A 597 17.39 16.79 -10.01
CA THR A 597 17.60 15.48 -10.64
C THR A 597 16.64 15.25 -11.82
N VAL A 598 15.99 16.32 -12.32
CA VAL A 598 14.99 16.25 -13.40
C VAL A 598 15.55 15.66 -14.69
N TYR A 599 16.84 15.83 -14.94
CA TYR A 599 17.53 15.31 -16.13
C TYR A 599 18.42 14.11 -15.84
N ASP A 600 18.34 13.56 -14.62
CA ASP A 600 19.17 12.41 -14.25
C ASP A 600 18.44 11.10 -14.52
N SER A 601 17.12 11.14 -14.76
CA SER A 601 16.25 9.97 -14.92
C SER A 601 15.32 10.13 -16.13
N SER A 602 14.90 9.00 -16.71
CA SER A 602 13.80 8.95 -17.69
C SER A 602 12.43 9.22 -17.07
N MET A 603 12.33 9.29 -15.74
CA MET A 603 11.10 9.55 -15.01
C MET A 603 10.89 11.04 -14.77
N SER A 604 9.71 11.57 -15.15
CA SER A 604 9.31 12.94 -14.81
C SER A 604 8.86 13.08 -13.35
N GLY A 605 7.94 12.21 -12.91
CA GLY A 605 7.47 12.13 -11.54
C GLY A 605 8.17 11.01 -10.77
N ARG A 606 8.83 11.34 -9.67
CA ARG A 606 9.57 10.40 -8.83
C ARG A 606 9.23 10.57 -7.35
N LYS A 607 8.92 9.44 -6.70
CA LYS A 607 8.51 9.38 -5.30
C LYS A 607 9.69 9.60 -4.35
N ALA A 608 9.45 10.27 -3.23
CA ALA A 608 10.44 10.49 -2.17
C ALA A 608 10.69 9.25 -1.29
N ASP A 609 11.22 8.17 -1.87
CA ASP A 609 11.48 6.91 -1.15
C ASP A 609 12.65 7.00 -0.14
N ALA A 610 13.45 8.07 -0.20
CA ALA A 610 14.61 8.28 0.67
C ALA A 610 14.24 8.40 2.15
N PHE A 611 13.10 9.02 2.48
CA PHE A 611 12.77 9.35 3.87
C PHE A 611 12.61 8.11 4.75
N LYS A 612 11.83 7.13 4.31
CA LYS A 612 11.60 5.86 5.04
C LYS A 612 12.89 5.06 5.25
N ALA A 613 13.79 5.07 4.28
CA ALA A 613 15.09 4.42 4.40
C ALA A 613 16.02 5.20 5.33
N TRP A 614 16.11 6.52 5.14
CA TRP A 614 16.97 7.40 5.92
C TRP A 614 16.62 7.37 7.41
N ILE A 615 15.33 7.47 7.77
CA ILE A 615 14.92 7.50 9.18
C ILE A 615 15.15 6.17 9.87
N LEU A 616 14.90 5.05 9.17
CA LEU A 616 15.19 3.71 9.69
C LEU A 616 16.69 3.52 9.90
N TRP A 617 17.51 3.92 8.93
CA TRP A 617 18.96 3.84 9.04
C TRP A 617 19.50 4.74 10.16
N LYS A 618 18.92 5.93 10.37
CA LYS A 618 19.26 6.77 11.52
C LYS A 618 18.90 6.14 12.86
N LYS A 619 17.78 5.44 12.97
CA LYS A 619 17.39 4.70 14.19
C LYS A 619 18.33 3.51 14.46
N MET A 620 18.63 2.73 13.43
CA MET A 620 19.38 1.48 13.56
C MET A 620 20.90 1.69 13.64
N GLY A 621 21.40 2.75 12.99
CA GLY A 621 22.83 2.90 12.69
C GLY A 621 23.36 1.79 11.77
N ASP A 622 24.63 1.88 11.41
CA ASP A 622 25.28 0.83 10.60
C ASP A 622 25.35 -0.50 11.34
N CYS A 623 25.53 -0.47 12.66
CA CYS A 623 25.56 -1.69 13.48
C CYS A 623 24.23 -2.45 13.45
N GLY A 624 23.09 -1.75 13.58
CA GLY A 624 21.77 -2.36 13.52
C GLY A 624 21.43 -2.89 12.12
N MET A 625 21.82 -2.14 11.07
CA MET A 625 21.65 -2.58 9.68
C MET A 625 22.51 -3.81 9.37
N ALA A 626 23.77 -3.83 9.79
CA ALA A 626 24.67 -4.97 9.65
C ALA A 626 24.17 -6.20 10.44
N ASN A 627 23.61 -6.01 11.64
CA ASN A 627 23.04 -7.11 12.43
C ASN A 627 21.90 -7.82 11.71
N ARG A 628 21.07 -7.11 10.92
CA ARG A 628 20.04 -7.76 10.09
C ARG A 628 20.66 -8.73 9.09
N VAL A 629 21.73 -8.31 8.41
CA VAL A 629 22.46 -9.15 7.45
C VAL A 629 23.07 -10.37 8.13
N ARG A 630 23.73 -10.18 9.28
CA ARG A 630 24.34 -11.29 10.04
C ARG A 630 23.27 -12.32 10.42
N LEU A 631 22.13 -11.85 10.90
CA LEU A 631 21.02 -12.71 11.30
C LEU A 631 20.47 -13.52 10.12
N VAL A 632 20.28 -12.90 8.96
CA VAL A 632 19.86 -13.60 7.73
C VAL A 632 20.83 -14.73 7.36
N TYR A 633 22.14 -14.44 7.40
CA TYR A 633 23.16 -15.42 7.08
C TYR A 633 23.14 -16.58 8.09
N THR A 634 23.14 -16.27 9.39
CA THR A 634 23.07 -17.26 10.47
C THR A 634 21.82 -18.13 10.35
N HIS A 635 20.64 -17.55 10.19
CA HIS A 635 19.39 -18.31 10.01
C HIS A 635 19.43 -19.20 8.77
N THR A 636 20.05 -18.74 7.68
CA THR A 636 20.17 -19.54 6.46
C THR A 636 21.03 -20.79 6.68
N GLN A 637 22.15 -20.66 7.42
CA GLN A 637 23.00 -21.79 7.76
C GLN A 637 22.32 -22.73 8.78
N GLU A 638 21.72 -22.16 9.83
CA GLU A 638 20.99 -22.95 10.84
C GLU A 638 19.84 -23.75 10.22
N PHE A 639 19.02 -23.11 9.38
CA PHE A 639 17.89 -23.78 8.74
C PHE A 639 18.35 -24.93 7.83
N ALA A 640 19.48 -24.78 7.14
CA ALA A 640 20.05 -25.83 6.32
C ALA A 640 20.53 -27.03 7.15
N GLU A 641 21.17 -26.80 8.29
CA GLU A 641 21.57 -27.86 9.21
C GLU A 641 20.35 -28.54 9.87
N MET A 642 19.29 -27.78 10.15
CA MET A 642 18.01 -28.33 10.63
C MET A 642 17.35 -29.24 9.59
N LEU A 643 17.39 -28.88 8.31
CA LEU A 643 16.90 -29.74 7.22
C LEU A 643 17.68 -31.06 7.15
N LYS A 644 19.02 -31.01 7.24
CA LYS A 644 19.89 -32.20 7.21
C LYS A 644 19.68 -33.13 8.41
N SER A 645 19.35 -32.56 9.58
CA SER A 645 19.17 -33.30 10.83
C SER A 645 17.72 -33.71 11.10
N PHE A 646 16.77 -33.41 10.21
CA PHE A 646 15.37 -33.76 10.38
C PHE A 646 15.08 -35.23 10.05
N PRO A 647 14.35 -35.98 10.91
CA PRO A 647 13.85 -35.61 12.23
C PRO A 647 14.97 -35.79 13.26
N VAL A 648 14.95 -35.04 14.37
CA VAL A 648 15.94 -35.23 15.43
C VAL A 648 15.72 -36.59 16.10
N ARG A 649 16.32 -37.66 15.58
CA ARG A 649 16.12 -39.04 16.09
C ARG A 649 16.35 -39.14 17.60
N LYS A 650 17.29 -38.38 18.15
CA LYS A 650 17.64 -38.43 19.57
C LYS A 650 16.68 -37.63 20.48
N GLN A 651 16.24 -36.45 20.07
CA GLN A 651 15.29 -35.63 20.84
C GLN A 651 13.83 -36.06 20.61
N PHE A 652 13.49 -36.71 19.50
CA PHE A 652 12.16 -37.30 19.33
C PHE A 652 11.94 -38.41 20.37
N ASP A 653 12.93 -39.29 20.54
CA ASP A 653 12.90 -40.38 21.51
C ASP A 653 13.02 -39.88 22.97
N GLU A 654 13.85 -38.86 23.23
CA GLU A 654 14.03 -38.28 24.58
C GLU A 654 12.90 -37.32 24.99
N ALA A 655 12.39 -36.47 24.08
CA ALA A 655 11.33 -35.51 24.39
C ALA A 655 9.95 -36.18 24.48
N GLN A 656 9.71 -37.29 23.77
CA GLN A 656 8.48 -38.07 23.96
C GLN A 656 8.39 -38.74 25.35
N GLN A 657 9.50 -38.84 26.09
CA GLN A 657 9.53 -39.32 27.48
C GLN A 657 9.33 -38.19 28.52
N LEU A 658 9.42 -36.92 28.12
CA LEU A 658 9.45 -35.75 29.02
C LEU A 658 8.16 -34.91 29.04
N TYR A 659 7.25 -35.09 28.08
CA TYR A 659 5.99 -34.34 27.98
C TYR A 659 4.78 -35.28 28.14
N GLU A 660 3.76 -34.87 28.92
CA GLU A 660 2.50 -35.63 29.09
C GLU A 660 1.65 -35.69 27.80
N GLU A 661 1.83 -34.71 26.89
CA GLU A 661 1.22 -34.70 25.55
C GLU A 661 2.29 -34.85 24.44
N PRO A 662 2.02 -35.66 23.39
CA PRO A 662 3.01 -35.95 22.37
C PRO A 662 3.28 -34.73 21.47
N LEU A 663 4.57 -34.41 21.25
CA LEU A 663 5.04 -33.31 20.39
C LEU A 663 4.66 -33.44 18.90
N VAL A 664 4.12 -34.59 18.52
CA VAL A 664 3.45 -34.89 17.25
C VAL A 664 2.17 -35.62 17.62
N GLU A 665 1.00 -35.08 17.29
CA GLU A 665 -0.25 -35.85 17.39
C GLU A 665 -0.07 -37.15 16.61
N LYS A 666 -0.18 -38.30 17.30
CA LYS A 666 -0.11 -39.61 16.65
C LYS A 666 -1.28 -39.71 15.66
N GLY A 667 -1.00 -39.41 14.40
CA GLY A 667 -1.96 -39.60 13.33
C GLY A 667 -2.18 -41.10 13.10
N PRO A 668 -3.31 -41.51 12.52
CA PRO A 668 -3.61 -42.92 12.22
C PRO A 668 -2.66 -43.58 11.19
N CYS A 669 -1.55 -42.93 10.81
CA CYS A 669 -0.62 -43.33 9.76
C CYS A 669 0.87 -43.25 10.19
N ASP A 670 1.17 -43.37 11.49
CA ASP A 670 2.54 -43.37 12.01
C ASP A 670 3.25 -44.71 11.69
N VAL A 671 3.87 -44.79 10.51
CA VAL A 671 4.85 -45.82 10.19
C VAL A 671 6.18 -45.46 10.86
N GLU A 672 6.83 -46.41 11.52
CA GLU A 672 8.14 -46.20 12.15
C GLU A 672 9.16 -45.74 11.08
N GLY A 673 9.87 -44.63 11.33
CA GLY A 673 10.76 -44.00 10.35
C GLY A 673 10.07 -43.17 9.25
N ALA A 674 8.75 -42.95 9.31
CA ALA A 674 8.00 -42.17 8.31
C ALA A 674 8.51 -40.73 8.11
N ASN A 675 9.24 -40.17 9.07
CA ASN A 675 9.79 -38.82 9.01
C ASN A 675 11.28 -38.78 8.63
N ASP A 676 11.97 -39.92 8.67
CA ASP A 676 13.42 -40.01 8.40
C ASP A 676 13.76 -39.63 6.96
N ASN A 677 14.77 -38.76 6.78
CA ASN A 677 15.21 -38.28 5.47
C ASN A 677 14.06 -37.66 4.64
N ALA A 678 13.14 -36.96 5.29
CA ALA A 678 12.05 -36.28 4.59
C ALA A 678 12.52 -35.04 3.83
N PHE A 679 13.62 -34.42 4.24
CA PHE A 679 14.13 -33.18 3.69
C PHE A 679 15.51 -33.37 3.04
N HIS A 680 15.72 -32.72 1.90
CA HIS A 680 16.99 -32.74 1.17
C HIS A 680 17.31 -31.35 0.63
N LEU A 681 18.54 -30.86 0.81
CA LEU A 681 18.95 -29.59 0.22
C LEU A 681 18.98 -29.69 -1.31
N ALA A 682 18.47 -28.64 -1.96
CA ALA A 682 18.57 -28.48 -3.40
C ALA A 682 19.90 -27.82 -3.80
N PHE A 683 20.39 -26.87 -3.00
CA PHE A 683 21.71 -26.26 -3.16
C PHE A 683 22.32 -26.08 -1.77
N GLU A 684 23.65 -26.07 -1.68
CA GLU A 684 24.30 -25.61 -0.46
C GLU A 684 24.01 -24.11 -0.28
N PRO A 685 23.60 -23.67 0.92
CA PRO A 685 23.21 -22.29 1.16
C PRO A 685 24.41 -21.35 1.10
N THR A 686 24.38 -20.38 0.19
CA THR A 686 25.45 -19.40 0.03
C THR A 686 25.20 -18.08 0.76
N SER A 687 23.94 -17.65 0.92
CA SER A 687 23.63 -16.35 1.54
C SER A 687 22.29 -16.29 2.29
N ALA A 688 21.21 -15.83 1.66
CA ALA A 688 19.94 -15.44 2.26
C ALA A 688 18.78 -16.40 1.94
N CYS A 689 19.02 -17.42 1.11
CA CYS A 689 18.01 -18.36 0.65
C CYS A 689 18.42 -19.80 1.00
N THR A 690 17.48 -20.58 1.51
CA THR A 690 17.61 -22.03 1.64
C THR A 690 16.66 -22.71 0.66
N CYS A 691 17.20 -23.61 -0.17
CA CYS A 691 16.41 -24.36 -1.15
C CYS A 691 16.41 -25.84 -0.81
N PHE A 692 15.24 -26.49 -0.84
CA PHE A 692 15.12 -27.88 -0.41
C PHE A 692 13.95 -28.62 -1.07
N TRP A 693 14.02 -29.95 -1.08
CA TRP A 693 12.88 -30.82 -1.34
C TRP A 693 12.33 -31.38 -0.03
N TRP A 694 11.00 -31.50 0.02
CA TRP A 694 10.34 -32.44 0.91
C TRP A 694 9.91 -33.65 0.07
N VAL A 695 10.32 -34.86 0.48
CA VAL A 695 10.12 -36.09 -0.29
C VAL A 695 9.17 -37.01 0.46
N PRO A 696 8.01 -37.37 -0.14
CA PRO A 696 7.07 -38.32 0.45
C PRO A 696 7.75 -39.65 0.75
N TYR A 697 7.32 -40.32 1.83
CA TYR A 697 7.89 -41.59 2.29
C TYR A 697 8.06 -42.62 1.15
N ASP A 698 7.02 -42.80 0.33
CA ASP A 698 7.01 -43.78 -0.77
C ASP A 698 8.00 -43.46 -1.91
N LEU A 699 8.46 -42.20 -2.02
CA LEU A 699 9.41 -41.76 -3.05
C LEU A 699 10.87 -41.76 -2.59
N ARG A 700 11.16 -41.83 -1.28
CA ARG A 700 12.52 -41.61 -0.74
C ARG A 700 13.56 -42.61 -1.27
N GLU A 701 13.16 -43.89 -1.42
CA GLU A 701 14.06 -44.92 -1.95
C GLU A 701 14.44 -44.62 -3.41
N ARG A 702 13.45 -44.26 -4.25
CA ARG A 702 13.69 -43.87 -5.64
C ARG A 702 14.46 -42.56 -5.73
N PHE A 703 14.16 -41.58 -4.89
CA PHE A 703 14.86 -40.31 -4.85
C PHE A 703 16.36 -40.52 -4.57
N SER A 704 16.69 -41.42 -3.65
CA SER A 704 18.07 -41.76 -3.31
C SER A 704 18.81 -42.55 -4.40
N LYS A 705 18.10 -43.40 -5.16
CA LYS A 705 18.69 -44.27 -6.20
C LYS A 705 18.76 -43.63 -7.58
N GLU A 706 17.69 -42.95 -7.99
CA GLU A 706 17.48 -42.39 -9.33
C GLU A 706 17.86 -40.89 -9.38
N GLY A 707 17.87 -40.22 -8.23
CA GLY A 707 18.11 -38.77 -8.12
C GLY A 707 16.85 -37.93 -8.39
N PRO A 708 16.89 -36.62 -8.05
CA PRO A 708 15.73 -35.73 -8.17
C PRO A 708 15.27 -35.58 -9.63
N SER A 709 16.19 -35.45 -10.59
CA SER A 709 15.85 -35.17 -11.99
C SER A 709 15.02 -36.29 -12.64
N ALA A 710 15.23 -37.54 -12.23
CA ALA A 710 14.41 -38.69 -12.69
C ALA A 710 12.96 -38.60 -12.19
N LEU A 711 12.72 -37.95 -11.05
CA LEU A 711 11.43 -37.78 -10.39
C LEU A 711 10.79 -36.41 -10.65
N SER A 712 11.18 -35.72 -11.72
CA SER A 712 10.75 -34.35 -11.99
C SER A 712 9.22 -34.17 -11.99
N LYS A 713 8.48 -35.11 -12.58
CA LYS A 713 7.01 -35.06 -12.63
C LYS A 713 6.39 -35.28 -11.27
N GLU A 714 6.90 -36.25 -10.52
CA GLU A 714 6.43 -36.58 -9.18
C GLU A 714 6.67 -35.41 -8.21
N LEU A 715 7.87 -34.85 -8.20
CA LEU A 715 8.23 -33.72 -7.34
C LEU A 715 7.40 -32.47 -7.65
N PHE A 716 7.08 -32.22 -8.92
CA PHE A 716 6.18 -31.12 -9.30
C PHE A 716 4.76 -31.31 -8.73
N VAL A 717 4.22 -32.52 -8.77
CA VAL A 717 2.91 -32.84 -8.18
C VAL A 717 2.94 -32.69 -6.67
N VAL A 718 4.01 -33.15 -6.01
CA VAL A 718 4.23 -32.98 -4.57
C VAL A 718 4.19 -31.51 -4.18
N ALA A 719 5.03 -30.69 -4.81
CA ALA A 719 5.11 -29.26 -4.51
C ALA A 719 3.79 -28.52 -4.76
N SER A 720 3.13 -28.82 -5.89
CA SER A 720 1.86 -28.18 -6.25
C SER A 720 0.74 -28.50 -5.26
N ARG A 721 0.56 -29.78 -4.90
CA ARG A 721 -0.51 -30.21 -4.00
C ARG A 721 -0.29 -29.69 -2.58
N MET A 722 0.94 -29.75 -2.08
CA MET A 722 1.30 -29.18 -0.79
C MET A 722 1.08 -27.67 -0.75
N ARG A 723 1.45 -26.93 -1.81
CA ARG A 723 1.25 -25.48 -1.87
C ARG A 723 -0.23 -25.13 -1.77
N CYS A 724 -1.11 -25.86 -2.45
CA CYS A 724 -2.55 -25.67 -2.33
C CYS A 724 -3.06 -25.92 -0.91
N ALA A 725 -2.57 -26.97 -0.24
CA ALA A 725 -2.94 -27.27 1.14
C ALA A 725 -2.46 -26.20 2.12
N LEU A 726 -1.21 -25.74 2.00
CA LEU A 726 -0.64 -24.66 2.81
C LEU A 726 -1.40 -23.34 2.66
N LEU A 727 -1.74 -22.96 1.42
CA LEU A 727 -2.53 -21.75 1.15
C LEU A 727 -3.97 -21.87 1.68
N SER A 728 -4.56 -23.06 1.61
CA SER A 728 -5.92 -23.30 2.10
C SER A 728 -5.99 -23.28 3.64
N GLU A 729 -4.95 -23.78 4.31
CA GLU A 729 -4.82 -23.71 5.77
C GLU A 729 -4.45 -22.30 6.24
N GLY A 730 -3.70 -21.53 5.42
CA GLY A 730 -3.21 -20.21 5.80
C GLY A 730 -2.07 -20.24 6.81
N SER A 731 -1.46 -21.41 7.05
CA SER A 731 -0.45 -21.66 8.11
C SER A 731 0.96 -21.21 7.72
N LEU A 732 1.32 -21.29 6.44
CA LEU A 732 2.63 -20.94 5.91
C LEU A 732 2.49 -20.55 4.43
N MET A 733 3.12 -19.46 4.02
CA MET A 733 3.17 -19.08 2.61
C MET A 733 4.60 -19.17 2.08
N ILE A 734 4.86 -20.20 1.27
CA ILE A 734 6.16 -20.50 0.66
C ILE A 734 5.97 -20.81 -0.83
N SER A 735 6.96 -20.46 -1.65
CA SER A 735 6.99 -20.76 -3.09
C SER A 735 7.96 -21.88 -3.42
N PHE A 736 7.68 -22.55 -4.54
CA PHE A 736 8.58 -23.53 -5.14
C PHE A 736 8.98 -23.10 -6.56
N TYR A 737 10.15 -23.56 -6.99
CA TYR A 737 10.80 -23.17 -8.23
C TYR A 737 11.40 -24.40 -8.92
N SER A 738 11.72 -24.27 -10.20
CA SER A 738 12.50 -25.26 -10.95
C SER A 738 13.60 -24.53 -11.72
N THR A 739 14.73 -25.21 -11.90
CA THR A 739 15.84 -24.76 -12.75
C THR A 739 15.99 -25.72 -13.93
N ALA A 740 16.92 -25.46 -14.84
CA ALA A 740 17.20 -26.39 -15.94
C ALA A 740 17.76 -27.73 -15.41
N GLU A 741 18.47 -27.68 -14.29
CA GLU A 741 19.20 -28.80 -13.69
C GLU A 741 18.38 -29.51 -12.61
N LYS A 742 17.63 -28.76 -11.80
CA LYS A 742 16.93 -29.25 -10.61
C LYS A 742 15.41 -29.06 -10.72
N PRO A 743 14.60 -30.13 -10.54
CA PRO A 743 13.14 -30.08 -10.63
C PRO A 743 12.52 -29.40 -9.40
N ALA A 744 11.19 -29.21 -9.41
CA ALA A 744 10.43 -28.47 -8.39
C ALA A 744 10.96 -28.64 -6.95
N PHE A 745 11.54 -27.57 -6.38
CA PHE A 745 12.05 -27.48 -5.01
C PHE A 745 11.50 -26.22 -4.32
N TRP A 746 11.41 -26.24 -2.99
CA TRP A 746 10.97 -25.12 -2.17
C TRP A 746 12.10 -24.13 -1.94
N ARG A 747 11.77 -22.84 -1.78
CA ARG A 747 12.73 -21.78 -1.38
C ARG A 747 12.21 -21.03 -0.16
N ILE A 748 13.05 -20.93 0.86
CA ILE A 748 12.84 -20.03 2.01
C ILE A 748 13.85 -18.89 1.95
N PRO A 749 13.40 -17.64 1.76
CA PRO A 749 14.21 -16.45 1.97
C PRO A 749 14.22 -16.10 3.46
N ASN A 750 15.36 -16.23 4.13
CA ASN A 750 15.50 -16.03 5.58
C ASN A 750 15.67 -14.55 5.95
N ILE A 751 14.79 -13.69 5.43
CA ILE A 751 14.94 -12.24 5.45
C ILE A 751 14.16 -11.53 6.56
N ASN A 752 13.20 -12.22 7.18
CA ASN A 752 12.43 -11.66 8.28
C ASN A 752 13.27 -11.70 9.57
N PRO A 753 13.63 -10.54 10.15
CA PRO A 753 14.54 -10.49 11.30
C PRO A 753 13.91 -11.00 12.61
N GLU A 754 12.59 -11.18 12.67
CA GLU A 754 11.87 -11.66 13.87
C GLU A 754 11.77 -13.20 13.94
N ILE A 755 12.33 -13.90 12.94
CA ILE A 755 12.40 -15.36 12.97
C ILE A 755 13.34 -15.80 14.09
N SER A 756 12.94 -16.82 14.83
CA SER A 756 13.74 -17.47 15.86
C SER A 756 14.02 -18.91 15.48
N HIS A 757 14.92 -19.56 16.22
CA HIS A 757 15.19 -20.99 16.06
C HIS A 757 13.93 -21.85 16.21
N GLU A 758 13.02 -21.49 17.11
CA GLU A 758 11.75 -22.19 17.32
C GLU A 758 10.79 -22.01 16.13
N HIS A 759 10.72 -20.80 15.57
CA HIS A 759 9.95 -20.54 14.35
C HIS A 759 10.47 -21.38 13.17
N MET A 760 11.79 -21.53 13.03
CA MET A 760 12.40 -22.40 12.02
C MET A 760 11.96 -23.87 12.18
N TRP A 761 11.91 -24.38 13.40
CA TRP A 761 11.39 -25.72 13.67
C TRP A 761 9.91 -25.86 13.35
N ALA A 762 9.11 -24.85 13.70
CA ALA A 762 7.68 -24.82 13.40
C ALA A 762 7.44 -24.92 11.88
N ILE A 763 8.24 -24.25 11.05
CA ILE A 763 8.17 -24.34 9.58
C ILE A 763 8.37 -25.78 9.12
N LEU A 764 9.44 -26.45 9.58
CA LEU A 764 9.71 -27.85 9.19
C LEU A 764 8.57 -28.78 9.61
N LYS A 765 8.03 -28.60 10.82
CA LYS A 765 6.87 -29.36 11.31
C LYS A 765 5.63 -29.13 10.44
N ILE A 766 5.32 -27.88 10.08
CA ILE A 766 4.20 -27.53 9.20
C ILE A 766 4.37 -28.19 7.83
N VAL A 767 5.54 -28.04 7.20
CA VAL A 767 5.82 -28.63 5.88
C VAL A 767 5.69 -30.15 5.93
N ASN A 768 6.26 -30.80 6.94
CA ASN A 768 6.21 -32.25 7.07
C ASN A 768 4.79 -32.77 7.35
N ARG A 769 4.06 -32.12 8.26
CA ARG A 769 2.66 -32.45 8.57
C ARG A 769 1.77 -32.32 7.34
N VAL A 770 1.86 -31.20 6.61
CA VAL A 770 1.06 -30.97 5.41
C VAL A 770 1.47 -31.91 4.27
N GLY A 771 2.76 -32.21 4.16
CA GLY A 771 3.28 -33.22 3.26
C GLY A 771 2.67 -34.60 3.51
N ASN A 772 2.73 -35.09 4.76
CA ASN A 772 2.14 -36.37 5.16
C ASN A 772 0.62 -36.40 5.02
N PHE A 773 -0.06 -35.27 5.25
CA PHE A 773 -1.50 -35.15 4.98
C PHE A 773 -1.82 -35.28 3.48
N CYS A 774 -1.03 -34.63 2.61
CA CYS A 774 -1.21 -34.73 1.16
C CYS A 774 -0.80 -36.11 0.60
N PHE A 775 0.22 -36.72 1.19
CA PHE A 775 0.83 -37.98 0.75
C PHE A 775 1.02 -38.92 1.95
N PRO A 776 -0.05 -39.58 2.42
CA PRO A 776 0.01 -40.45 3.57
C PRO A 776 1.00 -41.62 3.35
N PRO A 777 1.90 -41.92 4.30
CA PRO A 777 2.89 -42.98 4.15
C PRO A 777 2.27 -44.34 3.80
N GLY A 778 2.86 -45.07 2.84
CA GLY A 778 2.42 -46.41 2.46
C GLY A 778 1.18 -46.45 1.56
N THR A 779 0.60 -45.30 1.21
CA THR A 779 -0.58 -45.21 0.35
C THR A 779 -0.17 -44.81 -1.07
N ARG A 780 0.36 -45.77 -1.87
CA ARG A 780 0.71 -45.53 -3.30
C ARG A 780 -0.49 -45.19 -4.21
N GLU A 781 -1.65 -44.86 -3.65
CA GLU A 781 -2.85 -44.50 -4.41
C GLU A 781 -2.71 -43.17 -5.15
N TRP A 782 -1.93 -42.22 -4.62
CA TRP A 782 -1.69 -40.94 -5.27
C TRP A 782 -0.88 -41.08 -6.58
N GLU A 783 -0.08 -42.16 -6.74
CA GLU A 783 0.63 -42.47 -7.98
C GLU A 783 -0.34 -42.86 -9.13
N LYS A 784 -1.49 -43.45 -8.82
CA LYS A 784 -2.49 -43.86 -9.83
C LYS A 784 -3.21 -42.66 -10.46
N GLY A 785 -3.34 -41.56 -9.70
CA GLY A 785 -3.94 -40.29 -10.15
C GLY A 785 -3.03 -39.47 -11.09
N MET A 786 -1.73 -39.74 -11.12
CA MET A 786 -0.74 -38.99 -11.92
C MET A 786 -0.96 -39.07 -13.44
N ARG A 787 -1.82 -39.98 -13.90
CA ARG A 787 -2.16 -40.12 -15.33
C ARG A 787 -3.11 -39.04 -15.85
N LYS A 788 -3.77 -38.27 -14.98
CA LYS A 788 -4.63 -37.14 -15.37
C LYS A 788 -3.94 -35.83 -15.00
N ARG A 789 -3.44 -35.09 -16.01
CA ARG A 789 -2.95 -33.72 -15.79
C ARG A 789 -4.05 -32.88 -15.15
N GLY A 790 -3.75 -32.26 -14.01
CA GLY A 790 -4.56 -31.18 -13.45
C GLY A 790 -5.50 -31.54 -12.29
N ASP A 791 -5.39 -32.70 -11.64
CA ASP A 791 -6.20 -32.98 -10.45
C ASP A 791 -5.55 -32.40 -9.17
N CYS A 792 -5.94 -31.19 -8.79
CA CYS A 792 -5.57 -30.54 -7.53
C CYS A 792 -6.66 -30.67 -6.45
N SER A 793 -7.64 -31.57 -6.63
CA SER A 793 -8.70 -31.75 -5.65
C SER A 793 -8.19 -32.45 -4.39
N MET A 794 -8.58 -31.93 -3.22
CA MET A 794 -8.38 -32.60 -1.93
C MET A 794 -9.17 -33.91 -1.90
N PRO A 795 -8.64 -35.02 -1.35
CA PRO A 795 -9.47 -36.14 -0.93
C PRO A 795 -10.51 -35.61 0.08
N SER A 796 -11.76 -36.01 -0.09
CA SER A 796 -12.83 -35.70 0.85
C SER A 796 -12.48 -36.20 2.25
N ARG A 797 -12.79 -35.39 3.28
CA ARG A 797 -12.54 -35.69 4.70
C ARG A 797 -12.91 -37.13 5.02
N LEU A 798 -11.93 -37.93 5.46
CA LEU A 798 -12.22 -39.10 6.30
C LEU A 798 -12.85 -38.57 7.59
N SER A 799 -14.10 -38.94 7.80
CA SER A 799 -14.95 -38.53 8.91
C SER A 799 -14.33 -38.91 10.26
N SER A 800 -13.83 -37.93 11.01
CA SER A 800 -13.73 -37.97 12.47
C SER A 800 -14.06 -36.59 13.06
N PRO A 801 -14.83 -36.47 14.14
CA PRO A 801 -15.41 -35.21 14.58
C PRO A 801 -14.61 -34.57 15.72
N ALA A 802 -13.92 -33.45 15.48
CA ALA A 802 -13.66 -32.39 16.46
C ALA A 802 -12.80 -31.25 15.87
N PHE A 803 -13.35 -30.45 14.96
CA PHE A 803 -13.19 -28.98 14.93
C PHE A 803 -14.07 -28.42 13.79
N VAL A 804 -15.01 -27.53 14.12
CA VAL A 804 -15.85 -26.82 13.16
C VAL A 804 -15.41 -25.36 13.17
N PRO A 805 -14.94 -24.84 12.03
CA PRO A 805 -15.70 -23.77 11.40
C PRO A 805 -15.92 -23.99 9.89
N GLY A 806 -17.18 -23.85 9.47
CA GLY A 806 -17.61 -23.44 8.13
C GLY A 806 -17.47 -24.46 6.99
N ASN A 807 -18.58 -25.13 6.65
CA ASN A 807 -18.72 -26.00 5.48
C ASN A 807 -18.16 -25.39 4.18
N TRP A 808 -17.15 -26.02 3.59
CA TRP A 808 -16.71 -25.75 2.22
C TRP A 808 -16.65 -27.06 1.43
N SER A 809 -17.37 -27.09 0.32
CA SER A 809 -17.25 -28.08 -0.75
C SER A 809 -16.63 -27.38 -1.96
N ILE A 810 -15.70 -28.05 -2.64
CA ILE A 810 -15.06 -27.56 -3.88
C ILE A 810 -16.15 -27.39 -4.94
N PRO A 811 -16.39 -26.18 -5.51
CA PRO A 811 -17.39 -25.99 -6.56
C PRO A 811 -16.99 -26.69 -7.87
N PRO A 812 -17.97 -27.19 -8.67
CA PRO A 812 -17.72 -27.87 -9.94
C PRO A 812 -16.98 -27.02 -10.99
N GLU A 813 -16.97 -25.69 -10.84
CA GLU A 813 -16.38 -24.76 -11.81
C GLU A 813 -14.83 -24.81 -11.83
N PHE A 814 -14.18 -25.35 -10.79
CA PHE A 814 -12.74 -25.61 -10.80
C PHE A 814 -12.32 -26.67 -11.85
N ASP A 815 -13.24 -27.52 -12.30
CA ASP A 815 -13.01 -28.46 -13.40
C ASP A 815 -13.21 -27.81 -14.78
N GLU A 816 -13.96 -26.71 -14.89
CA GLU A 816 -14.12 -25.98 -16.16
C GLU A 816 -12.94 -25.04 -16.46
N LEU A 817 -12.32 -24.46 -15.43
CA LEU A 817 -11.10 -23.66 -15.55
C LEU A 817 -9.88 -24.45 -16.07
N LYS A 818 -9.89 -25.79 -15.93
CA LYS A 818 -8.88 -26.68 -16.53
C LYS A 818 -8.93 -26.74 -18.05
N LYS A 819 -10.06 -26.34 -18.67
CA LYS A 819 -10.28 -26.52 -20.11
C LYS A 819 -9.90 -25.30 -20.96
N SER A 820 -9.70 -24.11 -20.39
CA SER A 820 -9.62 -22.87 -21.19
C SER A 820 -8.34 -22.04 -21.06
N ARG A 821 -7.40 -22.31 -20.15
CA ARG A 821 -6.11 -21.59 -20.07
C ARG A 821 -4.98 -22.48 -19.55
N SER A 822 -3.73 -22.22 -19.95
CA SER A 822 -2.58 -22.96 -19.41
C SER A 822 -2.47 -22.69 -17.91
N ALA A 823 -2.18 -23.74 -17.13
CA ALA A 823 -2.03 -23.68 -15.66
C ALA A 823 -0.97 -22.65 -15.19
N VAL A 824 -0.15 -22.15 -16.10
CA VAL A 824 0.89 -21.13 -15.88
C VAL A 824 0.29 -19.73 -15.64
N GLN A 825 -0.88 -19.42 -16.21
CA GLN A 825 -1.52 -18.10 -16.05
C GLN A 825 -2.41 -17.99 -14.80
N LEU A 826 -2.75 -19.11 -14.16
CA LEU A 826 -3.68 -19.17 -13.01
C LEU A 826 -2.99 -19.19 -11.63
N LEU A 827 -1.67 -19.42 -11.57
CA LEU A 827 -0.90 -19.59 -10.31
C LEU A 827 0.04 -18.41 -9.98
N GLY A 828 -0.27 -17.22 -10.50
CA GLY A 828 0.56 -16.04 -10.40
C GLY A 828 1.58 -16.04 -11.53
N GLY A 829 1.37 -15.14 -12.49
CA GLY A 829 2.30 -14.89 -13.59
C GLY A 829 3.66 -14.47 -13.03
N ILE A 830 4.54 -15.46 -12.87
CA ILE A 830 5.98 -15.34 -12.82
C ILE A 830 6.50 -16.44 -13.73
N GLU A 831 6.08 -16.42 -15.00
CA GLU A 831 6.97 -16.87 -16.06
C GLU A 831 8.12 -15.85 -16.07
N GLY A 832 9.31 -16.29 -15.70
CA GLY A 832 10.55 -15.58 -15.95
C GLY A 832 10.62 -14.13 -15.44
N THR A 833 10.68 -13.89 -14.12
CA THR A 833 11.26 -12.61 -13.62
C THR A 833 12.79 -12.62 -13.61
N GLY A 834 13.41 -13.57 -14.32
CA GLY A 834 14.72 -13.37 -14.93
C GLY A 834 14.64 -12.68 -16.29
N GLU A 835 13.43 -12.36 -16.78
CA GLU A 835 13.18 -11.58 -18.00
C GLU A 835 12.80 -10.13 -17.64
N PHE A 836 13.71 -9.44 -16.95
CA PHE A 836 13.87 -7.99 -17.10
C PHE A 836 15.37 -7.74 -17.06
N ILE A 837 15.98 -7.84 -18.24
CA ILE A 837 17.32 -7.28 -18.52
C ILE A 837 17.25 -5.79 -18.20
#